data_AF-A0AB39NK08-F1
#
_entry.id   AF-A0AB39NK08-F1
#
_cell.length_a   1.000
_cell.length_b   1.000
_cell.length_c   1.000
_cell.angle_alpha   90.00
_cell.angle_beta   90.00
_cell.angle_gamma   90.00
#
_symmetry.space_group_name_H-M   'P 1'
#
loop_
_entity.id
_entity.type
_entity.pdbx_description
1 polymer ?
#
loop_
_entity_poly.entity_id
_entity_poly.type
_entity_poly.pdbx_seq_one_letter_code
_entity_poly.pdbx_strand_id
1 'polypeptide(L)'
;MTSAPGRRSSIFTRLLRHGFTDPSAAERLLDSPELATVRNDPVLLDALGGTADPDLALHGLVRLLEAQDGATDRQELLDTVIAAKPLRDRLLGVLGASAALAEHLARHPRDWQALVTYEPRDLHPGVEEFERGLADAADPVALRVSYRRCLLSIAARDVCGTVDVAQTAAELADLATATLRAALALAAADAPEDAAMCRLAVVAMGKCGGHELNYVSDVDVIFVGEAAGDAEEDKALRAATRLASHMMRICSETTVEGSIWPVDANLRPEGRNGPLVRTLASHLAYYQRWAKTWEFQALLKARPVAGDLALGAEYTAALRPLVWQAAERENFVADVQEMRRRVVANIPAAEVDRQLKLGPGGLRDVEFAVQLLQLVHGRADASLRSGTTLDALKALAAGGYVGRADAAQLDEAYRFLRSLEHRIQLHRLRRTHLVPEDEADLRRLGRSLGLRTDPVAELTREWRRHTTVVRRLHEKLFYRPLLDAVAALAPGEARLSAEAARERMVALGYADPAAALRHLEALASGVTRKAAIQRTLLPVLLGWFADSADPDAGLLNFRKVSDALGKTPWYLRLLRDEGAAAENLARVLSAGRLAPDLLMRAPEAVALLGDGDGGGGGLTPRSRASLEQEVLAAVRRADNAVQGVTAARGVRRRELFRTAAADIVGSYGTESQPAEADQGALVDLVGGAVSDLTAATLAGTLRAVVREGWGDTLPTRFAVIGMGRFGGHELGYGSDADVLFVHEPREGVSEREASEAANKVVAEMRRLLQVPSADPPLLIDADLRPEGKSGPLVRTLASYEAYYRRWALVWERHALLRAEPVAGDEDLGRRFVELIDPLRYPAGGLDEDAVREIRRLKARMEAERLPRGADPKLHAKLGPGGLSDVEWTVQLAQLRHAGEVPGLRTTRTREALAAAREAGLMSEEDAAHLDEAWVLATRVRNAVMLVRGRAGDTFPTVPRELAAVGRYLGYGPGHAGDMLDAYRRTARRARGIVEELFYGGM
;
A
#
# COMPACT_ATOMS: atom_id res chain seq x y z
N MET A 1 -7.24 -43.80 -55.51
CA MET A 1 -8.03 -42.55 -55.65
C MET A 1 -8.57 -42.19 -54.29
N THR A 2 -8.29 -40.95 -53.90
CA THR A 2 -8.53 -40.30 -52.61
C THR A 2 -10.01 -40.23 -52.23
N SER A 3 -10.38 -40.76 -51.07
CA SER A 3 -11.71 -40.58 -50.48
C SER A 3 -11.81 -39.20 -49.82
N ALA A 4 -12.90 -38.49 -50.11
CA ALA A 4 -13.20 -37.15 -49.60
C ALA A 4 -13.24 -37.06 -48.05
N PRO A 5 -12.98 -35.89 -47.45
CA PRO A 5 -13.05 -35.69 -46.00
C PRO A 5 -14.50 -35.86 -45.51
N GLY A 6 -14.66 -36.64 -44.43
CA GLY A 6 -15.92 -37.27 -44.04
C GLY A 6 -17.03 -36.33 -43.55
N ARG A 7 -18.27 -36.74 -43.86
CA ARG A 7 -19.50 -36.19 -43.26
C ARG A 7 -19.49 -36.46 -41.74
N ARG A 8 -19.59 -35.41 -40.94
CA ARG A 8 -19.76 -35.47 -39.47
C ARG A 8 -21.08 -36.19 -39.12
N SER A 9 -21.08 -37.07 -38.10
CA SER A 9 -22.26 -37.87 -37.70
C SER A 9 -23.37 -37.00 -37.08
N SER A 10 -24.62 -37.50 -37.08
CA SER A 10 -25.74 -36.84 -36.40
C SER A 10 -25.53 -36.74 -34.88
N ILE A 11 -24.77 -37.66 -34.28
CA ILE A 11 -24.45 -37.70 -32.85
C ILE A 11 -23.42 -36.64 -32.50
N PHE A 12 -22.36 -36.49 -33.31
CA PHE A 12 -21.35 -35.44 -33.16
C PHE A 12 -21.96 -34.03 -33.02
N THR A 13 -22.94 -33.72 -33.89
CA THR A 13 -23.63 -32.42 -33.86
C THR A 13 -24.51 -32.25 -32.62
N ARG A 14 -25.13 -33.33 -32.12
CA ARG A 14 -25.90 -33.31 -30.87
C ARG A 14 -25.00 -33.06 -29.67
N LEU A 15 -23.87 -33.76 -29.56
CA LEU A 15 -22.90 -33.60 -28.47
C LEU A 15 -22.36 -32.16 -28.40
N LEU A 16 -22.03 -31.55 -29.53
CA LEU A 16 -21.65 -30.13 -29.57
C LEU A 16 -22.74 -29.20 -29.02
N ARG A 17 -24.02 -29.46 -29.33
CA ARG A 17 -25.14 -28.67 -28.80
C ARG A 17 -25.33 -28.84 -27.30
N HIS A 18 -24.99 -30.00 -26.75
CA HIS A 18 -24.97 -30.26 -25.30
C HIS A 18 -23.71 -29.72 -24.61
N GLY A 19 -22.77 -29.12 -25.36
CA GLY A 19 -21.62 -28.40 -24.80
C GLY A 19 -20.36 -29.24 -24.57
N PHE A 20 -20.31 -30.47 -25.12
CA PHE A 20 -19.10 -31.30 -25.16
C PHE A 20 -18.01 -30.61 -25.98
N THR A 21 -16.79 -30.65 -25.46
CA THR A 21 -15.58 -30.04 -26.05
C THR A 21 -14.78 -31.04 -26.87
N ASP A 22 -14.87 -32.34 -26.56
CA ASP A 22 -14.38 -33.44 -27.41
C ASP A 22 -15.52 -34.41 -27.79
N PRO A 23 -16.38 -34.03 -28.75
CA PRO A 23 -17.48 -34.89 -29.19
C PRO A 23 -17.02 -36.26 -29.73
N SER A 24 -15.78 -36.36 -30.23
CA SER A 24 -15.27 -37.62 -30.79
C SER A 24 -14.90 -38.60 -29.68
N ALA A 25 -14.29 -38.12 -28.59
CA ALA A 25 -14.06 -38.93 -27.40
C ALA A 25 -15.37 -39.30 -26.70
N ALA A 26 -16.30 -38.35 -26.59
CA ALA A 26 -17.62 -38.61 -26.02
C ALA A 26 -18.41 -39.67 -26.80
N GLU A 27 -18.39 -39.65 -28.14
CA GLU A 27 -19.02 -40.68 -28.97
C GLU A 27 -18.41 -42.07 -28.71
N ARG A 28 -17.08 -42.17 -28.57
CA ARG A 28 -16.41 -43.44 -28.20
C ARG A 28 -16.81 -43.95 -26.82
N LEU A 29 -16.98 -43.07 -25.84
CA LEU A 29 -17.41 -43.45 -24.49
C LEU A 29 -18.89 -43.88 -24.48
N LEU A 30 -19.75 -43.22 -25.25
CA LEU A 30 -21.16 -43.62 -25.39
C LEU A 30 -21.33 -44.97 -26.10
N ASP A 31 -20.40 -45.33 -26.99
CA ASP A 31 -20.38 -46.63 -27.64
C ASP A 31 -19.74 -47.75 -26.79
N SER A 32 -19.33 -47.45 -25.54
CA SER A 32 -18.82 -48.49 -24.64
C SER A 32 -19.91 -49.51 -24.28
N PRO A 33 -19.53 -50.78 -23.97
CA PRO A 33 -20.49 -51.82 -23.60
C PRO A 33 -21.40 -51.42 -22.43
N GLU A 34 -20.89 -50.62 -21.49
CA GLU A 34 -21.57 -50.16 -20.28
C GLU A 34 -22.72 -49.19 -20.58
N LEU A 35 -22.62 -48.39 -21.64
CA LEU A 35 -23.63 -47.38 -22.02
C LEU A 35 -24.45 -47.76 -23.25
N ALA A 36 -24.18 -48.91 -23.87
CA ALA A 36 -24.77 -49.31 -25.14
C ALA A 36 -26.32 -49.27 -25.17
N THR A 37 -26.98 -49.55 -24.04
CA THR A 37 -28.44 -49.55 -23.91
C THR A 37 -29.05 -48.14 -23.83
N VAL A 38 -28.28 -47.15 -23.38
CA VAL A 38 -28.75 -45.77 -23.15
C VAL A 38 -28.00 -44.72 -23.96
N ARG A 39 -27.10 -45.12 -24.87
CA ARG A 39 -26.24 -44.20 -25.65
C ARG A 39 -26.96 -43.10 -26.43
N ASN A 40 -28.23 -43.33 -26.78
CA ASN A 40 -29.07 -42.37 -27.49
C ASN A 40 -30.20 -41.78 -26.62
N ASP A 41 -30.23 -42.11 -25.33
CA ASP A 41 -31.26 -41.66 -24.41
C ASP A 41 -31.22 -40.12 -24.26
N PRO A 42 -32.32 -39.41 -24.56
CA PRO A 42 -32.35 -37.96 -24.51
C PRO A 42 -32.21 -37.42 -23.09
N VAL A 43 -32.72 -38.14 -22.07
CA VAL A 43 -32.66 -37.73 -20.66
C VAL A 43 -31.22 -37.72 -20.18
N LEU A 44 -30.43 -38.74 -20.54
CA LEU A 44 -29.01 -38.81 -20.21
C LEU A 44 -28.21 -37.68 -20.87
N LEU A 45 -28.39 -37.47 -22.17
CA LEU A 45 -27.66 -36.44 -22.92
C LEU A 45 -28.00 -35.02 -22.47
N ASP A 46 -29.27 -34.75 -22.18
CA ASP A 46 -29.72 -33.47 -21.62
C ASP A 46 -29.08 -33.22 -20.24
N ALA A 47 -29.06 -34.25 -19.38
CA ALA A 47 -28.48 -34.14 -18.04
C ALA A 47 -26.96 -33.96 -18.08
N LEU A 48 -26.25 -34.70 -18.93
CA LEU A 48 -24.80 -34.51 -19.15
C LEU A 48 -24.50 -33.09 -19.67
N GLY A 49 -25.27 -32.60 -20.66
CA GLY A 49 -25.14 -31.23 -21.14
C GLY A 49 -25.49 -30.16 -20.10
N GLY A 50 -26.26 -30.54 -19.09
CA GLY A 50 -26.58 -29.76 -17.90
C GLY A 50 -25.42 -29.63 -16.90
N THR A 51 -24.33 -30.39 -17.02
CA THR A 51 -23.21 -30.33 -16.06
C THR A 51 -22.22 -29.19 -16.36
N ALA A 52 -21.30 -28.93 -15.42
CA ALA A 52 -20.24 -27.93 -15.60
C ALA A 52 -19.28 -28.32 -16.74
N ASP A 53 -18.87 -29.59 -16.79
CA ASP A 53 -18.06 -30.20 -17.83
C ASP A 53 -18.68 -31.54 -18.27
N PRO A 54 -19.39 -31.56 -19.42
CA PRO A 54 -20.06 -32.77 -19.93
C PRO A 54 -19.09 -33.92 -20.27
N ASP A 55 -17.88 -33.59 -20.76
CA ASP A 55 -16.86 -34.58 -21.09
C ASP A 55 -16.37 -35.28 -19.82
N LEU A 56 -16.09 -34.50 -18.76
CA LEU A 56 -15.70 -35.02 -17.46
C LEU A 56 -16.82 -35.85 -16.80
N ALA A 57 -18.07 -35.38 -16.88
CA ALA A 57 -19.21 -36.09 -16.32
C ALA A 57 -19.42 -37.47 -16.97
N LEU A 58 -19.33 -37.52 -18.30
CA LEU A 58 -19.46 -38.77 -19.06
C LEU A 58 -18.31 -39.73 -18.74
N HIS A 59 -17.08 -39.23 -18.71
CA HIS A 59 -15.91 -40.05 -18.36
C HIS A 59 -16.02 -40.62 -16.94
N GLY A 60 -16.41 -39.79 -15.97
CA GLY A 60 -16.64 -40.23 -14.59
C GLY A 60 -17.76 -41.27 -14.46
N LEU A 61 -18.84 -41.12 -15.23
CA LEU A 61 -19.95 -42.08 -15.25
C LEU A 61 -19.51 -43.45 -15.79
N VAL A 62 -18.77 -43.47 -16.91
CA VAL A 62 -18.23 -44.72 -17.48
C VAL A 62 -17.33 -45.42 -16.48
N ARG A 63 -16.39 -44.69 -15.85
CA ARG A 63 -15.49 -45.27 -14.84
C ARG A 63 -16.23 -45.83 -13.63
N LEU A 64 -17.29 -45.16 -13.18
CA LEU A 64 -18.13 -45.66 -12.10
C LEU A 64 -18.88 -46.95 -12.50
N LEU A 65 -19.37 -47.02 -13.74
CA LEU A 65 -20.02 -48.22 -14.27
C LEU A 65 -19.02 -49.38 -14.40
N GLU A 66 -17.82 -49.13 -14.93
CA GLU A 66 -16.74 -50.14 -15.04
C GLU A 66 -16.33 -50.70 -13.68
N ALA A 67 -16.42 -49.90 -12.61
CA ALA A 67 -16.03 -50.27 -11.26
C ALA A 67 -17.10 -51.07 -10.47
N GLN A 68 -18.34 -51.20 -10.96
CA GLN A 68 -19.37 -51.97 -10.24
C GLN A 68 -19.05 -53.48 -10.21
N ASP A 69 -19.45 -54.16 -9.13
CA ASP A 69 -19.09 -55.56 -8.85
C ASP A 69 -19.66 -56.56 -9.88
N GLY A 70 -20.75 -56.23 -10.58
CA GLY A 70 -21.39 -57.11 -11.54
C GLY A 70 -22.37 -56.43 -12.50
N ALA A 71 -22.93 -57.22 -13.44
CA ALA A 71 -23.87 -56.71 -14.45
C ALA A 71 -25.18 -56.18 -13.83
N THR A 72 -25.66 -56.79 -12.74
CA THR A 72 -26.87 -56.35 -12.03
C THR A 72 -26.68 -54.96 -11.41
N ASP A 73 -25.57 -54.73 -10.70
CA ASP A 73 -25.30 -53.44 -10.05
C ASP A 73 -25.09 -52.32 -11.08
N ARG A 74 -24.45 -52.63 -12.23
CA ARG A 74 -24.36 -51.71 -13.37
C ARG A 74 -25.72 -51.31 -13.91
N GLN A 75 -26.61 -52.30 -14.09
CA GLN A 75 -27.95 -52.04 -14.59
C GLN A 75 -28.77 -51.23 -13.58
N GLU A 76 -28.67 -51.54 -12.28
CA GLU A 76 -29.34 -50.79 -11.22
C GLU A 76 -28.90 -49.32 -11.21
N LEU A 77 -27.59 -49.05 -11.24
CA LEU A 77 -27.09 -47.67 -11.32
C LEU A 77 -27.62 -46.97 -12.58
N LEU A 78 -27.56 -47.62 -13.74
CA LEU A 78 -27.99 -47.04 -15.01
C LEU A 78 -29.48 -46.74 -15.02
N ASP A 79 -30.32 -47.69 -14.60
CA ASP A 79 -31.76 -47.53 -14.49
C ASP A 79 -32.11 -46.40 -13.51
N THR A 80 -31.38 -46.29 -12.40
CA THR A 80 -31.60 -45.23 -11.42
C THR A 80 -31.18 -43.87 -11.97
N VAL A 81 -30.07 -43.77 -12.70
CA VAL A 81 -29.66 -42.54 -13.39
C VAL A 81 -30.73 -42.10 -14.40
N ILE A 82 -31.34 -43.02 -15.14
CA ILE A 82 -32.39 -42.66 -16.12
C ILE A 82 -33.72 -42.30 -15.42
N ALA A 83 -34.16 -43.10 -14.44
CA ALA A 83 -35.48 -42.96 -13.83
C ALA A 83 -35.54 -41.85 -12.75
N ALA A 84 -34.50 -41.68 -11.94
CA ALA A 84 -34.52 -40.81 -10.76
C ALA A 84 -33.80 -39.47 -11.01
N LYS A 85 -34.56 -38.45 -11.45
CA LYS A 85 -34.02 -37.10 -11.72
C LYS A 85 -33.18 -36.52 -10.58
N PRO A 86 -33.60 -36.55 -9.29
CA PRO A 86 -32.80 -35.96 -8.21
C PRO A 86 -31.43 -36.63 -8.06
N LEU A 87 -31.35 -37.95 -8.16
CA LEU A 87 -30.08 -38.66 -8.14
C LEU A 87 -29.23 -38.31 -9.36
N ARG A 88 -29.83 -38.37 -10.56
CA ARG A 88 -29.14 -38.09 -11.82
C ARG A 88 -28.45 -36.73 -11.80
N ASP A 89 -29.19 -35.68 -11.46
CA ASP A 89 -28.67 -34.31 -11.47
C ASP A 89 -27.52 -34.16 -10.46
N ARG A 90 -27.64 -34.77 -9.27
CA ARG A 90 -26.60 -34.77 -8.23
C ARG A 90 -25.35 -35.51 -8.67
N LEU A 91 -25.50 -36.76 -9.10
CA LEU A 91 -24.39 -37.62 -9.49
C LEU A 91 -23.65 -37.00 -10.68
N LEU A 92 -24.36 -36.68 -11.76
CA LEU A 92 -23.74 -36.09 -12.95
C LEU A 92 -23.21 -34.69 -12.67
N GLY A 93 -23.88 -33.90 -11.83
CA GLY A 93 -23.41 -32.60 -11.38
C GLY A 93 -22.05 -32.67 -10.67
N VAL A 94 -21.88 -33.63 -9.76
CA VAL A 94 -20.58 -33.86 -9.10
C VAL A 94 -19.54 -34.37 -10.10
N LEU A 95 -19.88 -35.37 -10.92
CA LEU A 95 -18.95 -35.93 -11.89
C LEU A 95 -18.46 -34.86 -12.89
N GLY A 96 -19.32 -33.94 -13.30
CA GLY A 96 -18.94 -32.81 -14.17
C GLY A 96 -18.22 -31.66 -13.45
N ALA A 97 -18.20 -31.63 -12.12
CA ALA A 97 -17.54 -30.57 -11.34
C ALA A 97 -16.22 -31.04 -10.73
N SER A 98 -16.08 -32.32 -10.37
CA SER A 98 -14.96 -32.86 -9.59
C SER A 98 -14.41 -34.16 -10.15
N ALA A 99 -13.20 -34.08 -10.72
CA ALA A 99 -12.43 -35.26 -11.10
C ALA A 99 -12.01 -36.10 -9.88
N ALA A 100 -11.77 -35.44 -8.73
CA ALA A 100 -11.36 -36.11 -7.51
C ALA A 100 -12.49 -36.95 -6.87
N LEU A 101 -13.73 -36.47 -6.90
CA LEU A 101 -14.88 -37.25 -6.41
C LEU A 101 -15.29 -38.35 -7.39
N ALA A 102 -15.10 -38.14 -8.71
CA ALA A 102 -15.24 -39.21 -9.69
C ALA A 102 -14.25 -40.37 -9.44
N GLU A 103 -12.98 -40.05 -9.11
CA GLU A 103 -11.98 -41.04 -8.73
C GLU A 103 -12.34 -41.78 -7.43
N HIS A 104 -12.87 -41.07 -6.44
CA HIS A 104 -13.37 -41.69 -5.21
C HIS A 104 -14.51 -42.67 -5.50
N LEU A 105 -15.49 -42.28 -6.31
CA LEU A 105 -16.59 -43.13 -6.72
C LEU A 105 -16.13 -44.35 -7.55
N ALA A 106 -15.09 -44.21 -8.37
CA ALA A 106 -14.51 -45.36 -9.08
C ALA A 106 -13.81 -46.36 -8.13
N ARG A 107 -13.27 -45.90 -7.00
CA ARG A 107 -12.63 -46.77 -5.99
C ARG A 107 -13.62 -47.36 -4.99
N HIS A 108 -14.66 -46.60 -4.66
CA HIS A 108 -15.73 -46.95 -3.73
C HIS A 108 -17.08 -46.91 -4.45
N PRO A 109 -17.33 -47.87 -5.37
CA PRO A 109 -18.44 -47.82 -6.35
C PRO A 109 -19.84 -47.89 -5.75
N ARG A 110 -20.00 -48.14 -4.45
CA ARG A 110 -21.30 -48.11 -3.77
C ARG A 110 -21.63 -46.75 -3.16
N ASP A 111 -20.66 -45.84 -3.05
CA ASP A 111 -20.88 -44.55 -2.37
C ASP A 111 -21.80 -43.61 -3.16
N TRP A 112 -22.12 -43.89 -4.43
CA TRP A 112 -23.18 -43.16 -5.15
C TRP A 112 -24.55 -43.33 -4.48
N GLN A 113 -24.76 -44.42 -3.73
CA GLN A 113 -25.99 -44.65 -2.97
C GLN A 113 -26.23 -43.58 -1.91
N ALA A 114 -25.17 -42.92 -1.42
CA ALA A 114 -25.29 -41.78 -0.51
C ALA A 114 -26.06 -40.60 -1.14
N LEU A 115 -26.22 -40.58 -2.47
CA LEU A 115 -26.97 -39.55 -3.20
C LEU A 115 -28.44 -39.91 -3.45
N VAL A 116 -28.86 -41.16 -3.15
CA VAL A 116 -30.22 -41.71 -3.40
C VAL A 116 -31.22 -41.19 -2.38
N THR A 117 -30.87 -41.21 -1.10
CA THR A 117 -31.76 -40.96 0.04
C THR A 117 -31.62 -39.53 0.52
N TYR A 118 -32.44 -38.60 0.01
CA TYR A 118 -32.57 -37.25 0.59
C TYR A 118 -34.03 -36.77 0.44
N GLU A 119 -34.80 -36.80 1.53
CA GLU A 119 -36.06 -36.07 1.62
C GLU A 119 -35.80 -34.56 1.85
N PRO A 120 -36.75 -33.64 1.58
CA PRO A 120 -36.56 -32.21 1.80
C PRO A 120 -36.16 -31.78 3.22
N ARG A 121 -36.34 -32.66 4.23
CA ARG A 121 -35.89 -32.40 5.60
C ARG A 121 -34.40 -32.66 5.82
N ASP A 122 -33.76 -33.42 4.94
CA ASP A 122 -32.34 -33.76 4.98
C ASP A 122 -31.46 -32.72 4.26
N LEU A 123 -32.01 -31.56 3.89
CA LEU A 123 -31.31 -30.54 3.08
C LEU A 123 -30.10 -29.93 3.78
N HIS A 124 -30.01 -29.99 5.12
CA HIS A 124 -28.97 -29.36 5.92
C HIS A 124 -28.48 -30.28 7.05
N PRO A 125 -27.58 -31.25 6.76
CA PRO A 125 -27.00 -32.10 7.80
C PRO A 125 -26.14 -31.27 8.76
N GLY A 126 -26.31 -31.51 10.07
CA GLY A 126 -25.47 -30.95 11.11
C GLY A 126 -24.40 -31.94 11.56
N VAL A 127 -23.73 -31.61 12.67
CA VAL A 127 -22.65 -32.42 13.25
C VAL A 127 -23.12 -33.85 13.57
N GLU A 128 -24.32 -34.02 14.13
CA GLU A 128 -24.85 -35.33 14.53
C GLU A 128 -25.11 -36.26 13.34
N GLU A 129 -25.59 -35.73 12.20
CA GLU A 129 -25.74 -36.49 10.96
C GLU A 129 -24.38 -36.94 10.42
N PHE A 130 -23.38 -36.05 10.44
CA PHE A 130 -22.03 -36.40 9.98
C PHE A 130 -21.36 -37.40 10.92
N GLU A 131 -21.52 -37.29 12.24
CA GLU A 131 -21.04 -38.29 13.20
C GLU A 131 -21.63 -39.68 12.91
N ARG A 132 -22.93 -39.76 12.61
CA ARG A 132 -23.57 -41.03 12.17
C ARG A 132 -22.95 -41.55 10.87
N GLY A 133 -22.68 -40.68 9.91
CA GLY A 133 -22.04 -41.06 8.63
C GLY A 133 -20.59 -41.53 8.78
N LEU A 134 -19.92 -41.14 9.87
CA LEU A 134 -18.54 -41.51 10.21
C LEU A 134 -18.45 -42.66 11.23
N ALA A 135 -19.57 -43.10 11.82
CA ALA A 135 -19.59 -44.01 12.98
C ALA A 135 -18.90 -45.36 12.73
N ASP A 136 -18.94 -45.87 11.49
CA ASP A 136 -18.34 -47.15 11.11
C ASP A 136 -16.81 -47.06 10.90
N ALA A 137 -16.21 -45.87 11.02
CA ALA A 137 -14.78 -45.68 10.84
C ALA A 137 -13.99 -46.17 12.06
N ALA A 138 -13.51 -47.42 11.99
CA ALA A 138 -12.71 -48.04 13.05
C ALA A 138 -11.20 -47.71 12.98
N ASP A 139 -10.73 -47.11 11.88
CA ASP A 139 -9.33 -46.78 11.66
C ASP A 139 -9.18 -45.50 10.79
N PRO A 140 -7.96 -44.93 10.67
CA PRO A 140 -7.74 -43.74 9.86
C PRO A 140 -8.11 -43.88 8.37
N VAL A 141 -7.97 -45.05 7.76
CA VAL A 141 -8.34 -45.28 6.36
C VAL A 141 -9.86 -45.26 6.20
N ALA A 142 -10.58 -46.01 7.05
CA ALA A 142 -12.04 -46.01 7.06
C ALA A 142 -12.62 -44.61 7.32
N LEU A 143 -11.99 -43.81 8.18
CA LEU A 143 -12.39 -42.42 8.44
C LEU A 143 -12.28 -41.55 7.18
N ARG A 144 -11.24 -41.74 6.36
CA ARG A 144 -11.06 -41.00 5.10
C ARG A 144 -12.13 -41.36 4.07
N VAL A 145 -12.46 -42.64 3.93
CA VAL A 145 -13.52 -43.12 3.03
C VAL A 145 -14.87 -42.51 3.44
N SER A 146 -15.24 -42.65 4.72
CA SER A 146 -16.48 -42.08 5.26
C SER A 146 -16.53 -40.55 5.13
N TYR A 147 -15.41 -39.85 5.35
CA TYR A 147 -15.32 -38.40 5.11
C TYR A 147 -15.59 -38.04 3.65
N ARG A 148 -14.98 -38.75 2.69
CA ARG A 148 -15.16 -38.49 1.25
C ARG A 148 -16.60 -38.75 0.80
N ARG A 149 -17.24 -39.78 1.36
CA ARG A 149 -18.67 -40.07 1.15
C ARG A 149 -19.57 -38.94 1.68
N CYS A 150 -19.29 -38.40 2.86
CA CYS A 150 -20.02 -37.22 3.37
C CYS A 150 -19.75 -35.97 2.52
N LEU A 151 -18.51 -35.76 2.09
CA LEU A 151 -18.11 -34.64 1.22
C LEU A 151 -18.80 -34.72 -0.15
N LEU A 152 -19.00 -35.92 -0.68
CA LEU A 152 -19.74 -36.18 -1.92
C LEU A 152 -21.17 -35.62 -1.83
N SER A 153 -21.88 -35.86 -0.72
CA SER A 153 -23.23 -35.34 -0.51
C SER A 153 -23.27 -33.81 -0.40
N ILE A 154 -22.29 -33.18 0.26
CA ILE A 154 -22.16 -31.72 0.30
C ILE A 154 -21.92 -31.17 -1.11
N ALA A 155 -20.97 -31.75 -1.85
CA ALA A 155 -20.64 -31.34 -3.20
C ALA A 155 -21.84 -31.42 -4.14
N ALA A 156 -22.63 -32.49 -4.04
CA ALA A 156 -23.84 -32.68 -4.83
C ALA A 156 -24.88 -31.58 -4.60
N ARG A 157 -25.10 -31.18 -3.34
CA ARG A 157 -26.03 -30.09 -3.01
C ARG A 157 -25.54 -28.73 -3.53
N ASP A 158 -24.25 -28.47 -3.35
CA ASP A 158 -23.61 -27.22 -3.79
C ASP A 158 -23.64 -27.09 -5.33
N VAL A 159 -23.18 -28.10 -6.09
CA VAL A 159 -23.15 -28.03 -7.57
C VAL A 159 -24.54 -27.98 -8.20
N CYS A 160 -25.56 -28.51 -7.53
CA CYS A 160 -26.95 -28.47 -7.99
C CYS A 160 -27.70 -27.21 -7.54
N GLY A 161 -27.09 -26.34 -6.73
CA GLY A 161 -27.70 -25.11 -6.23
C GLY A 161 -28.87 -25.33 -5.26
N THR A 162 -28.91 -26.47 -4.57
CA THR A 162 -29.94 -26.74 -3.55
C THR A 162 -29.64 -26.07 -2.21
N VAL A 163 -28.38 -25.65 -2.02
CA VAL A 163 -27.90 -24.88 -0.86
C VAL A 163 -27.10 -23.69 -1.38
N ASP A 164 -27.04 -22.61 -0.60
CA ASP A 164 -26.15 -21.51 -0.88
C ASP A 164 -24.72 -21.78 -0.37
N VAL A 165 -23.78 -20.90 -0.71
CA VAL A 165 -22.37 -21.05 -0.33
C VAL A 165 -22.14 -20.93 1.18
N ALA A 166 -22.96 -20.16 1.91
CA ALA A 166 -22.83 -20.00 3.35
C ALA A 166 -23.25 -21.30 4.06
N GLN A 167 -24.35 -21.90 3.61
CA GLN A 167 -24.81 -23.21 4.06
C GLN A 167 -23.79 -24.31 3.74
N THR A 168 -23.24 -24.32 2.52
CA THR A 168 -22.17 -25.25 2.13
C THR A 168 -20.96 -25.13 3.06
N ALA A 169 -20.54 -23.89 3.35
CA ALA A 169 -19.38 -23.63 4.21
C ALA A 169 -19.61 -24.06 5.68
N ALA A 170 -20.84 -23.91 6.17
CA ALA A 170 -21.24 -24.39 7.49
C ALA A 170 -21.26 -25.93 7.54
N GLU A 171 -21.84 -26.59 6.55
CA GLU A 171 -21.86 -28.07 6.44
C GLU A 171 -20.43 -28.65 6.37
N LEU A 172 -19.51 -28.00 5.63
CA LEU A 172 -18.10 -28.39 5.58
C LEU A 172 -17.42 -28.25 6.96
N ALA A 173 -17.72 -27.19 7.71
CA ALA A 173 -17.19 -26.99 9.06
C ALA A 173 -17.78 -27.96 10.09
N ASP A 174 -19.03 -28.36 9.92
CA ASP A 174 -19.69 -29.38 10.76
C ASP A 174 -19.15 -30.78 10.44
N LEU A 175 -18.91 -31.11 9.16
CA LEU A 175 -18.19 -32.33 8.78
C LEU A 175 -16.77 -32.35 9.34
N ALA A 176 -16.06 -31.22 9.32
CA ALA A 176 -14.74 -31.12 9.94
C ALA A 176 -14.81 -31.31 11.46
N THR A 177 -15.86 -30.79 12.11
CA THR A 177 -16.12 -30.99 13.55
C THR A 177 -16.34 -32.47 13.88
N ALA A 178 -17.22 -33.15 13.14
CA ALA A 178 -17.46 -34.59 13.31
C ALA A 178 -16.18 -35.42 13.06
N THR A 179 -15.38 -35.04 12.06
CA THR A 179 -14.12 -35.71 11.73
C THR A 179 -13.07 -35.55 12.83
N LEU A 180 -12.94 -34.35 13.42
CA LEU A 180 -12.05 -34.12 14.57
C LEU A 180 -12.47 -34.94 15.79
N ARG A 181 -13.77 -35.06 16.05
CA ARG A 181 -14.30 -35.88 17.15
C ARG A 181 -14.02 -37.37 16.92
N ALA A 182 -14.25 -37.88 15.71
CA ALA A 182 -13.92 -39.26 15.35
C ALA A 182 -12.41 -39.53 15.46
N ALA A 183 -11.57 -38.63 14.95
CA ALA A 183 -10.11 -38.76 15.06
C ALA A 183 -9.62 -38.73 16.52
N LEU A 184 -10.22 -37.90 17.37
CA LEU A 184 -9.88 -37.84 18.79
C LEU A 184 -10.34 -39.11 19.52
N ALA A 185 -11.51 -39.66 19.17
CA ALA A 185 -11.99 -40.93 19.71
C ALA A 185 -11.06 -42.09 19.36
N LEU A 186 -10.60 -42.17 18.11
CA LEU A 186 -9.59 -43.16 17.68
C LEU A 186 -8.27 -42.97 18.47
N ALA A 187 -7.77 -41.74 18.58
CA ALA A 187 -6.56 -41.45 19.35
C ALA A 187 -6.68 -41.82 20.84
N ALA A 188 -7.86 -41.63 21.44
CA ALA A 188 -8.14 -41.98 22.82
C ALA A 188 -8.29 -43.50 23.02
N ALA A 189 -8.89 -44.21 22.05
CA ALA A 189 -9.00 -45.66 22.07
C ALA A 189 -7.62 -46.34 22.01
N ASP A 190 -6.68 -45.77 21.25
CA ASP A 190 -5.29 -46.25 21.16
C ASP A 190 -4.44 -45.90 22.40
N ALA A 191 -4.86 -44.92 23.20
CA ALA A 191 -4.15 -44.45 24.38
C ALA A 191 -5.09 -44.17 25.57
N PRO A 192 -5.76 -45.21 26.12
CA PRO A 192 -6.81 -45.04 27.13
C PRO A 192 -6.27 -44.49 28.46
N GLU A 193 -5.01 -44.80 28.82
CA GLU A 193 -4.37 -44.24 30.01
C GLU A 193 -4.16 -42.73 29.88
N ASP A 194 -3.74 -42.25 28.70
CA ASP A 194 -3.59 -40.82 28.43
C ASP A 194 -4.93 -40.09 28.47
N ALA A 195 -5.97 -40.71 27.90
CA ALA A 195 -7.33 -40.17 27.91
C ALA A 195 -7.91 -40.07 29.33
N ALA A 196 -7.58 -41.01 30.23
CA ALA A 196 -8.03 -40.98 31.61
C ALA A 196 -7.32 -39.94 32.48
N MET A 197 -6.10 -39.51 32.12
CA MET A 197 -5.29 -38.57 32.91
C MET A 197 -5.60 -37.09 32.66
N CYS A 198 -6.25 -36.74 31.56
CA CYS A 198 -6.41 -35.34 31.16
C CYS A 198 -7.79 -35.01 30.58
N ARG A 199 -8.18 -33.75 30.72
CA ARG A 199 -9.28 -33.11 30.00
C ARG A 199 -8.65 -32.33 28.85
N LEU A 200 -8.90 -32.73 27.61
CA LEU A 200 -8.41 -32.03 26.41
C LEU A 200 -9.58 -31.39 25.67
N ALA A 201 -9.54 -30.09 25.43
CA ALA A 201 -10.48 -29.37 24.58
C ALA A 201 -9.81 -28.92 23.27
N VAL A 202 -10.54 -29.07 22.16
CA VAL A 202 -10.14 -28.60 20.83
C VAL A 202 -11.02 -27.42 20.44
N VAL A 203 -10.39 -26.26 20.25
CA VAL A 203 -11.05 -25.01 19.87
C VAL A 203 -10.74 -24.74 18.40
N ALA A 204 -11.74 -24.85 17.53
CA ALA A 204 -11.60 -24.45 16.13
C ALA A 204 -11.46 -22.93 16.02
N MET A 205 -10.60 -22.52 15.10
CA MET A 205 -10.26 -21.14 14.80
C MET A 205 -10.56 -20.85 13.33
N GLY A 206 -10.33 -19.60 12.92
CA GLY A 206 -10.38 -19.22 11.51
C GLY A 206 -11.69 -19.59 10.82
N LYS A 207 -11.59 -20.17 9.62
CA LYS A 207 -12.76 -20.56 8.80
C LYS A 207 -13.60 -21.66 9.47
N CYS A 208 -12.99 -22.65 10.10
CA CYS A 208 -13.72 -23.75 10.74
C CYS A 208 -14.51 -23.26 11.96
N GLY A 209 -13.89 -22.39 12.75
CA GLY A 209 -14.51 -21.80 13.93
C GLY A 209 -15.68 -20.87 13.60
N GLY A 210 -15.58 -20.10 12.50
CA GLY A 210 -16.63 -19.20 12.01
C GLY A 210 -17.63 -19.82 11.03
N HIS A 211 -17.68 -21.15 10.87
CA HIS A 211 -18.58 -21.84 9.93
C HIS A 211 -18.46 -21.37 8.47
N GLU A 212 -17.23 -21.12 8.03
CA GLU A 212 -16.87 -20.56 6.72
C GLU A 212 -15.83 -21.40 5.98
N LEU A 213 -15.85 -22.72 6.18
CA LEU A 213 -14.88 -23.62 5.57
C LEU A 213 -15.07 -23.68 4.04
N ASN A 214 -13.97 -23.88 3.31
CA ASN A 214 -14.00 -24.25 1.89
C ASN A 214 -13.48 -25.68 1.71
N TYR A 215 -13.75 -26.30 0.55
CA TYR A 215 -13.48 -27.72 0.29
C TYR A 215 -12.06 -28.19 0.62
N VAL A 216 -11.06 -27.32 0.46
CA VAL A 216 -9.66 -27.64 0.72
C VAL A 216 -9.07 -26.58 1.64
N SER A 217 -9.48 -26.63 2.91
CA SER A 217 -8.98 -25.80 4.00
C SER A 217 -8.11 -26.61 4.95
N ASP A 218 -7.04 -25.99 5.43
CA ASP A 218 -6.46 -26.40 6.72
C ASP A 218 -7.50 -26.13 7.82
N VAL A 219 -7.55 -26.99 8.82
CA VAL A 219 -8.42 -26.80 9.99
C VAL A 219 -7.60 -26.20 11.12
N ASP A 220 -7.74 -24.89 11.31
CA ASP A 220 -7.05 -24.15 12.37
C ASP A 220 -7.63 -24.50 13.75
N VAL A 221 -6.79 -24.88 14.72
CA VAL A 221 -7.20 -25.23 16.09
C VAL A 221 -6.27 -24.68 17.18
N ILE A 222 -6.79 -24.56 18.39
CA ILE A 222 -6.03 -24.38 19.62
C ILE A 222 -6.43 -25.50 20.59
N PHE A 223 -5.44 -26.05 21.31
CA PHE A 223 -5.64 -27.10 22.31
C PHE A 223 -5.51 -26.56 23.72
N VAL A 224 -6.49 -26.86 24.56
CA VAL A 224 -6.48 -26.52 25.99
C VAL A 224 -6.53 -27.82 26.79
N GLY A 225 -5.61 -28.00 27.72
CA GLY A 225 -5.50 -29.22 28.51
C GLY A 225 -5.50 -28.94 30.01
N GLU A 226 -6.25 -29.72 30.77
CA GLU A 226 -6.26 -29.71 32.25
C GLU A 226 -6.10 -31.13 32.79
N ALA A 227 -5.72 -31.28 34.05
CA ALA A 227 -5.71 -32.58 34.72
C ALA A 227 -7.12 -33.14 34.91
N ALA A 228 -7.27 -34.46 34.76
CA ALA A 228 -8.49 -35.17 35.12
C ALA A 228 -8.33 -35.77 36.53
N GLY A 229 -9.32 -35.54 37.41
CA GLY A 229 -9.27 -36.01 38.80
C GLY A 229 -8.02 -35.47 39.53
N ASP A 230 -7.32 -36.36 40.23
CA ASP A 230 -6.12 -36.05 41.01
C ASP A 230 -4.81 -36.24 40.21
N ALA A 231 -4.87 -36.30 38.87
CA ALA A 231 -3.68 -36.43 38.04
C ALA A 231 -2.74 -35.23 38.18
N GLU A 232 -1.43 -35.47 38.16
CA GLU A 232 -0.42 -34.41 38.22
C GLU A 232 -0.42 -33.59 36.93
N GLU A 233 -0.47 -32.26 37.02
CA GLU A 233 -0.66 -31.33 35.88
C GLU A 233 0.34 -31.57 34.74
N ASP A 234 1.63 -31.74 35.04
CA ASP A 234 2.66 -31.98 34.02
C ASP A 234 2.44 -33.31 33.26
N LYS A 235 2.00 -34.36 33.98
CA LYS A 235 1.68 -35.66 33.36
C LYS A 235 0.43 -35.55 32.50
N ALA A 236 -0.60 -34.86 32.99
CA ALA A 236 -1.83 -34.61 32.24
C ALA A 236 -1.56 -33.79 30.96
N LEU A 237 -0.73 -32.74 31.00
CA LEU A 237 -0.37 -31.96 29.82
C LEU A 237 0.42 -32.76 28.79
N ARG A 238 1.32 -33.64 29.23
CA ARG A 238 2.04 -34.56 28.33
C ARG A 238 1.08 -35.56 27.68
N ALA A 239 0.12 -36.11 28.43
CA ALA A 239 -0.93 -36.97 27.91
C ALA A 239 -1.81 -36.25 26.88
N ALA A 240 -2.29 -35.05 27.23
CA ALA A 240 -3.07 -34.18 26.34
C ALA A 240 -2.30 -33.84 25.06
N THR A 241 -0.99 -33.57 25.16
CA THR A 241 -0.12 -33.30 24.01
C THR A 241 0.03 -34.52 23.09
N ARG A 242 0.15 -35.73 23.65
CA ARG A 242 0.18 -36.98 22.86
C ARG A 242 -1.14 -37.22 22.14
N LEU A 243 -2.27 -37.06 22.83
CA LEU A 243 -3.61 -37.18 22.23
C LEU A 243 -3.84 -36.16 21.11
N ALA A 244 -3.54 -34.89 21.37
CA ALA A 244 -3.66 -33.83 20.36
C ALA A 244 -2.79 -34.12 19.13
N SER A 245 -1.53 -34.49 19.34
CA SER A 245 -0.60 -34.86 18.25
C SER A 245 -1.10 -36.08 17.47
N HIS A 246 -1.68 -37.07 18.15
CA HIS A 246 -2.21 -38.25 17.51
C HIS A 246 -3.44 -37.94 16.65
N MET A 247 -4.41 -37.19 17.20
CA MET A 247 -5.58 -36.70 16.45
C MET A 247 -5.16 -35.93 15.20
N MET A 248 -4.19 -35.01 15.31
CA MET A 248 -3.65 -34.26 14.17
C MET A 248 -3.06 -35.17 13.09
N ARG A 249 -2.31 -36.21 13.49
CA ARG A 249 -1.74 -37.21 12.56
C ARG A 249 -2.83 -38.00 11.83
N ILE A 250 -3.84 -38.48 12.55
CA ILE A 250 -4.95 -39.27 11.97
C ILE A 250 -5.58 -38.54 10.79
N CYS A 251 -5.78 -37.22 10.89
CA CYS A 251 -6.35 -36.42 9.80
C CYS A 251 -5.35 -36.05 8.69
N SER A 252 -4.10 -35.75 9.06
CA SER A 252 -3.10 -35.14 8.16
C SER A 252 -2.25 -36.16 7.40
N GLU A 253 -2.11 -37.39 7.90
CA GLU A 253 -1.27 -38.42 7.29
C GLU A 253 -1.79 -38.81 5.89
N THR A 254 -0.89 -39.23 5.01
CA THR A 254 -1.26 -39.74 3.68
C THR A 254 -1.36 -41.26 3.74
N THR A 255 -2.56 -41.80 3.52
CA THR A 255 -2.78 -43.25 3.41
C THR A 255 -3.02 -43.63 1.95
N VAL A 256 -3.41 -44.89 1.70
CA VAL A 256 -3.88 -45.35 0.39
C VAL A 256 -5.08 -44.56 -0.14
N GLU A 257 -5.85 -43.91 0.74
CA GLU A 257 -6.98 -43.02 0.38
C GLU A 257 -6.59 -41.53 0.38
N GLY A 258 -5.29 -41.22 0.43
CA GLY A 258 -4.77 -39.86 0.54
C GLY A 258 -4.89 -39.28 1.95
N SER A 259 -5.05 -37.96 2.05
CA SER A 259 -5.28 -37.25 3.31
C SER A 259 -6.68 -36.62 3.37
N ILE A 260 -7.15 -36.32 4.58
CA ILE A 260 -8.39 -35.55 4.79
C ILE A 260 -8.06 -34.07 4.57
N TRP A 261 -7.34 -33.48 5.53
CA TRP A 261 -6.74 -32.14 5.49
C TRP A 261 -5.67 -32.02 6.58
N PRO A 262 -4.79 -31.01 6.52
CA PRO A 262 -3.91 -30.67 7.63
C PRO A 262 -4.69 -30.05 8.81
N VAL A 263 -4.34 -30.43 10.03
CA VAL A 263 -4.73 -29.66 11.23
C VAL A 263 -3.64 -28.66 11.54
N ASP A 264 -3.97 -27.37 11.60
CA ASP A 264 -3.00 -26.31 11.88
C ASP A 264 -3.19 -25.74 13.31
N ALA A 265 -2.17 -25.88 14.15
CA ALA A 265 -2.16 -25.33 15.51
C ALA A 265 -1.33 -24.03 15.63
N ASN A 266 -0.99 -23.35 14.54
CA ASN A 266 -0.07 -22.21 14.52
C ASN A 266 -0.67 -20.90 15.05
N LEU A 267 -1.98 -20.84 15.26
CA LEU A 267 -2.65 -19.72 15.92
C LEU A 267 -2.55 -19.76 17.46
N ARG A 268 -1.91 -20.80 18.04
CA ARG A 268 -1.64 -20.88 19.48
C ARG A 268 -0.58 -19.86 19.92
N PRO A 269 -0.51 -19.52 21.22
CA PRO A 269 0.55 -18.67 21.78
C PRO A 269 1.95 -19.06 21.31
N GLU A 270 2.75 -18.08 20.86
CA GLU A 270 4.11 -18.26 20.28
C GLU A 270 4.16 -19.08 18.97
N GLY A 271 3.01 -19.41 18.38
CA GLY A 271 2.89 -20.16 17.14
C GLY A 271 3.64 -21.48 17.18
N ARG A 272 4.41 -21.80 16.13
CA ARG A 272 5.21 -23.04 16.02
C ARG A 272 6.21 -23.25 17.15
N ASN A 273 6.68 -22.15 17.77
CA ASN A 273 7.68 -22.19 18.82
C ASN A 273 7.09 -22.42 20.21
N GLY A 274 5.77 -22.31 20.36
CA GLY A 274 5.07 -22.56 21.61
C GLY A 274 4.68 -24.02 21.82
N PRO A 275 4.40 -24.44 23.08
CA PRO A 275 3.86 -25.76 23.38
C PRO A 275 2.53 -25.99 22.67
N LEU A 276 2.29 -27.23 22.22
CA LEU A 276 1.09 -27.59 21.47
C LEU A 276 -0.19 -27.46 22.31
N VAL A 277 -0.11 -27.88 23.57
CA VAL A 277 -1.20 -27.82 24.54
C VAL A 277 -0.75 -26.99 25.74
N ARG A 278 -1.63 -26.13 26.24
CA ARG A 278 -1.42 -25.35 27.47
C ARG A 278 -2.67 -25.42 28.35
N THR A 279 -2.50 -25.19 29.65
CA THR A 279 -3.62 -24.96 30.57
C THR A 279 -4.37 -23.68 30.20
N LEU A 280 -5.61 -23.54 30.68
CA LEU A 280 -6.39 -22.32 30.53
C LEU A 280 -5.67 -21.13 31.18
N ALA A 281 -5.13 -21.35 32.38
CA ALA A 281 -4.37 -20.33 33.11
C ALA A 281 -3.15 -19.82 32.32
N SER A 282 -2.40 -20.73 31.69
CA SER A 282 -1.24 -20.39 30.86
C SER A 282 -1.62 -19.59 29.61
N HIS A 283 -2.73 -19.94 28.95
CA HIS A 283 -3.27 -19.14 27.84
C HIS A 283 -3.65 -17.73 28.28
N LEU A 284 -4.38 -17.58 29.39
CA LEU A 284 -4.81 -16.28 29.90
C LEU A 284 -3.62 -15.38 30.23
N ALA A 285 -2.61 -15.92 30.91
CA ALA A 285 -1.39 -15.18 31.22
C ALA A 285 -0.70 -14.67 29.95
N TYR A 286 -0.70 -15.46 28.87
CA TYR A 286 -0.12 -15.04 27.60
C TYR A 286 -0.90 -13.91 26.93
N TYR A 287 -2.22 -14.07 26.77
CA TYR A 287 -3.04 -13.08 26.09
C TYR A 287 -3.09 -11.73 26.82
N GLN A 288 -2.97 -11.74 28.15
CA GLN A 288 -2.91 -10.50 28.94
C GLN A 288 -1.59 -9.73 28.78
N ARG A 289 -0.47 -10.42 28.54
CA ARG A 289 0.87 -9.80 28.63
C ARG A 289 1.56 -9.61 27.29
N TRP A 290 1.46 -10.58 26.38
CA TRP A 290 2.31 -10.64 25.19
C TRP A 290 1.56 -10.63 23.87
N ALA A 291 0.26 -10.89 23.88
CA ALA A 291 -0.50 -11.00 22.64
C ALA A 291 -0.50 -9.72 21.80
N LYS A 292 -0.44 -9.93 20.49
CA LYS A 292 -0.53 -8.94 19.42
C LYS A 292 -1.97 -8.76 18.98
N THR A 293 -2.24 -7.60 18.39
CA THR A 293 -3.58 -7.19 17.93
C THR A 293 -4.25 -8.23 17.02
N TRP A 294 -3.52 -8.81 16.08
CA TRP A 294 -4.05 -9.81 15.14
C TRP A 294 -4.50 -11.11 15.81
N GLU A 295 -3.93 -11.48 16.98
CA GLU A 295 -4.31 -12.69 17.70
C GLU A 295 -5.75 -12.56 18.25
N PHE A 296 -6.14 -11.36 18.70
CA PHE A 296 -7.53 -11.08 19.10
C PHE A 296 -8.51 -11.11 17.94
N GLN A 297 -8.08 -10.68 16.75
CA GLN A 297 -8.89 -10.79 15.53
C GLN A 297 -9.12 -12.27 15.15
N ALA A 298 -8.14 -13.14 15.34
CA ALA A 298 -8.30 -14.58 15.12
C ALA A 298 -9.29 -15.21 16.13
N LEU A 299 -9.24 -14.76 17.40
CA LEU A 299 -10.13 -15.23 18.47
C LEU A 299 -11.61 -14.88 18.29
N LEU A 300 -11.96 -13.96 17.37
CA LEU A 300 -13.36 -13.69 17.01
C LEU A 300 -14.12 -14.95 16.57
N LYS A 301 -13.39 -15.92 16.00
CA LYS A 301 -13.94 -17.16 15.45
C LYS A 301 -13.68 -18.38 16.34
N ALA A 302 -13.24 -18.19 17.58
CA ALA A 302 -12.96 -19.32 18.48
C ALA A 302 -14.24 -20.09 18.83
N ARG A 303 -14.29 -21.40 18.52
CA ARG A 303 -15.44 -22.28 18.79
C ARG A 303 -14.98 -23.65 19.30
N PRO A 304 -15.43 -24.12 20.48
CA PRO A 304 -15.16 -25.48 20.94
C PRO A 304 -15.81 -26.50 19.99
N VAL A 305 -15.03 -27.48 19.51
CA VAL A 305 -15.50 -28.44 18.49
C VAL A 305 -15.32 -29.90 18.90
N ALA A 306 -14.28 -30.26 19.66
CA ALA A 306 -14.02 -31.64 20.08
C ALA A 306 -13.38 -31.71 21.47
N GLY A 307 -13.41 -32.91 22.07
CA GLY A 307 -12.87 -33.15 23.41
C GLY A 307 -13.81 -32.69 24.53
N ASP A 308 -13.26 -32.16 25.61
CA ASP A 308 -14.00 -31.61 26.74
C ASP A 308 -14.62 -30.25 26.38
N LEU A 309 -15.90 -30.26 26.01
CA LEU A 309 -16.64 -29.06 25.61
C LEU A 309 -16.86 -28.07 26.77
N ALA A 310 -16.86 -28.54 28.03
CA ALA A 310 -16.98 -27.66 29.19
C ALA A 310 -15.71 -26.82 29.35
N LEU A 311 -14.53 -27.45 29.27
CA LEU A 311 -13.24 -26.76 29.27
C LEU A 311 -13.10 -25.79 28.08
N GLY A 312 -13.58 -26.18 26.89
CA GLY A 312 -13.63 -25.28 25.74
C GLY A 312 -14.55 -24.05 25.96
N ALA A 313 -15.70 -24.25 26.61
CA ALA A 313 -16.60 -23.15 26.98
C ALA A 313 -15.96 -22.21 28.02
N GLU A 314 -15.26 -22.76 29.01
CA GLU A 314 -14.47 -21.99 29.98
C GLU A 314 -13.40 -21.13 29.28
N TYR A 315 -12.67 -21.72 28.33
CA TYR A 315 -11.65 -21.01 27.53
C TYR A 315 -12.23 -19.82 26.77
N THR A 316 -13.30 -20.05 26.00
CA THR A 316 -13.92 -18.97 25.22
C THR A 316 -14.52 -17.90 26.11
N ALA A 317 -15.17 -18.27 27.22
CA ALA A 317 -15.72 -17.32 28.18
C ALA A 317 -14.63 -16.43 28.81
N ALA A 318 -13.48 -17.00 29.15
CA ALA A 318 -12.38 -16.29 29.80
C ALA A 318 -11.65 -15.33 28.84
N LEU A 319 -11.51 -15.67 27.56
CA LEU A 319 -10.86 -14.80 26.57
C LEU A 319 -11.78 -13.74 25.97
N ARG A 320 -13.10 -13.97 25.97
CA ARG A 320 -14.08 -13.05 25.36
C ARG A 320 -13.90 -11.58 25.80
N PRO A 321 -13.71 -11.24 27.09
CA PRO A 321 -13.48 -9.85 27.49
C PRO A 321 -12.23 -9.24 26.84
N LEU A 322 -11.14 -10.00 26.70
CA LEU A 322 -9.89 -9.53 26.11
C LEU A 322 -10.04 -9.23 24.62
N VAL A 323 -10.80 -10.06 23.90
CA VAL A 323 -11.09 -9.86 22.46
C VAL A 323 -11.82 -8.53 22.23
N TRP A 324 -12.87 -8.25 23.00
CA TRP A 324 -13.67 -7.05 22.81
C TRP A 324 -13.05 -5.78 23.40
N GLN A 325 -12.03 -5.89 24.24
CA GLN A 325 -11.21 -4.75 24.71
C GLN A 325 -9.99 -4.49 23.83
N ALA A 326 -9.67 -5.37 22.88
CA ALA A 326 -8.47 -5.26 22.05
C ALA A 326 -8.39 -3.95 21.24
N ALA A 327 -9.54 -3.38 20.87
CA ALA A 327 -9.62 -2.12 20.13
C ALA A 327 -9.15 -0.89 20.93
N GLU A 328 -9.02 -1.01 22.27
CA GLU A 328 -8.54 0.07 23.15
C GLU A 328 -7.00 0.16 23.20
N ARG A 329 -6.30 -0.78 22.56
CA ARG A 329 -4.83 -0.79 22.51
C ARG A 329 -4.31 0.33 21.62
N GLU A 330 -3.18 0.90 22.02
CA GLU A 330 -2.47 1.90 21.22
C GLU A 330 -2.15 1.33 19.82
N ASN A 331 -2.35 2.14 18.78
CA ASN A 331 -2.11 1.77 17.37
C ASN A 331 -2.92 0.58 16.82
N PHE A 332 -4.00 0.13 17.49
CA PHE A 332 -4.80 -1.03 17.08
C PHE A 332 -5.16 -1.03 15.57
N VAL A 333 -5.72 0.07 15.05
CA VAL A 333 -6.11 0.14 13.64
C VAL A 333 -4.92 0.23 12.70
N ALA A 334 -3.89 1.00 13.07
CA ALA A 334 -2.67 1.11 12.29
C ALA A 334 -1.98 -0.25 12.13
N ASP A 335 -1.91 -1.04 13.21
CA ASP A 335 -1.40 -2.41 13.21
C ASP A 335 -2.20 -3.32 12.26
N VAL A 336 -3.53 -3.20 12.31
CA VAL A 336 -4.45 -4.00 11.52
C VAL A 336 -4.32 -3.66 10.03
N GLN A 337 -4.26 -2.37 9.67
CA GLN A 337 -4.03 -1.88 8.31
C GLN A 337 -2.63 -2.24 7.78
N GLU A 338 -1.59 -2.10 8.60
CA GLU A 338 -0.21 -2.48 8.24
C GLU A 338 -0.12 -3.98 7.96
N MET A 339 -0.77 -4.81 8.78
CA MET A 339 -0.86 -6.24 8.54
C MET A 339 -1.50 -6.54 7.18
N ARG A 340 -2.57 -5.83 6.80
CA ARG A 340 -3.18 -5.97 5.48
C ARG A 340 -2.23 -5.55 4.35
N ARG A 341 -1.58 -4.39 4.46
CA ARG A 341 -0.60 -3.90 3.47
C ARG A 341 0.54 -4.89 3.27
N ARG A 342 1.09 -5.45 4.35
CA ARG A 342 2.11 -6.51 4.31
C ARG A 342 1.63 -7.77 3.60
N VAL A 343 0.39 -8.19 3.83
CA VAL A 343 -0.19 -9.36 3.13
C VAL A 343 -0.26 -9.13 1.63
N VAL A 344 -0.67 -7.94 1.17
CA VAL A 344 -0.69 -7.60 -0.27
C VAL A 344 0.73 -7.56 -0.84
N ALA A 345 1.66 -6.88 -0.16
CA ALA A 345 3.03 -6.70 -0.64
C ALA A 345 3.81 -8.02 -0.82
N ASN A 346 3.40 -9.09 -0.13
CA ASN A 346 3.99 -10.42 -0.25
C ASN A 346 3.42 -11.25 -1.42
N ILE A 347 2.43 -10.74 -2.16
CA ILE A 347 1.89 -11.43 -3.34
C ILE A 347 2.82 -11.16 -4.52
N PRO A 348 3.27 -12.18 -5.28
CA PRO A 348 4.05 -11.97 -6.49
C PRO A 348 3.31 -11.06 -7.48
N ALA A 349 4.00 -10.07 -8.06
CA ALA A 349 3.37 -9.04 -8.91
C ALA A 349 2.52 -9.61 -10.06
N ALA A 350 2.97 -10.71 -10.68
CA ALA A 350 2.25 -11.39 -11.77
C ALA A 350 0.95 -12.10 -11.32
N GLU A 351 0.76 -12.30 -10.02
CA GLU A 351 -0.37 -13.05 -9.46
C GLU A 351 -1.44 -12.14 -8.83
N VAL A 352 -1.12 -10.88 -8.56
CA VAL A 352 -1.97 -9.95 -7.79
C VAL A 352 -3.39 -9.89 -8.33
N ASP A 353 -3.55 -9.67 -9.64
CA ASP A 353 -4.86 -9.53 -10.28
C ASP A 353 -5.66 -10.83 -10.35
N ARG A 354 -4.99 -11.97 -10.14
CA ARG A 354 -5.60 -13.31 -10.17
C ARG A 354 -5.90 -13.85 -8.77
N GLN A 355 -5.47 -13.14 -7.74
CA GLN A 355 -5.47 -13.64 -6.38
C GLN A 355 -6.83 -13.41 -5.69
N LEU A 356 -7.71 -14.40 -5.75
CA LEU A 356 -9.11 -14.30 -5.31
C LEU A 356 -9.26 -14.00 -3.81
N LYS A 357 -8.35 -14.55 -3.00
CA LYS A 357 -8.43 -14.46 -1.54
C LYS A 357 -7.69 -13.24 -0.97
N LEU A 358 -6.42 -13.07 -1.37
CA LEU A 358 -5.51 -12.09 -0.77
C LEU A 358 -5.32 -10.83 -1.61
N GLY A 359 -5.67 -10.86 -2.90
CA GLY A 359 -5.56 -9.71 -3.80
C GLY A 359 -6.49 -8.56 -3.39
N PRO A 360 -6.28 -7.35 -3.93
CA PRO A 360 -7.16 -6.21 -3.70
C PRO A 360 -8.60 -6.51 -4.17
N GLY A 361 -9.59 -6.21 -3.31
CA GLY A 361 -10.99 -6.54 -3.58
C GLY A 361 -11.35 -8.01 -3.37
N GLY A 362 -10.46 -8.80 -2.76
CA GLY A 362 -10.65 -10.24 -2.54
C GLY A 362 -11.45 -10.59 -1.29
N LEU A 363 -11.64 -11.90 -1.04
CA LEU A 363 -12.39 -12.41 0.13
C LEU A 363 -11.86 -11.85 1.46
N ARG A 364 -10.54 -11.71 1.60
CA ARG A 364 -9.92 -11.22 2.83
C ARG A 364 -10.28 -9.76 3.12
N ASP A 365 -10.52 -8.94 2.11
CA ASP A 365 -10.92 -7.53 2.30
C ASP A 365 -12.31 -7.41 2.91
N VAL A 366 -13.23 -8.30 2.53
CA VAL A 366 -14.56 -8.37 3.14
C VAL A 366 -14.47 -8.85 4.58
N GLU A 367 -13.80 -9.98 4.82
CA GLU A 367 -13.61 -10.55 6.16
C GLU A 367 -12.99 -9.51 7.11
N PHE A 368 -11.97 -8.81 6.63
CA PHE A 368 -11.24 -7.81 7.40
C PHE A 368 -12.08 -6.58 7.71
N ALA A 369 -12.82 -6.04 6.73
CA ALA A 369 -13.69 -4.89 6.95
C ALA A 369 -14.75 -5.18 8.02
N VAL A 370 -15.37 -6.36 7.94
CA VAL A 370 -16.38 -6.81 8.92
C VAL A 370 -15.75 -7.00 10.29
N GLN A 371 -14.65 -7.75 10.40
CA GLN A 371 -13.99 -8.03 11.68
C GLN A 371 -13.49 -6.77 12.38
N LEU A 372 -12.95 -5.81 11.63
CA LEU A 372 -12.48 -4.55 12.20
C LEU A 372 -13.67 -3.75 12.79
N LEU A 373 -14.78 -3.65 12.06
CA LEU A 373 -15.99 -3.01 12.58
C LEU A 373 -16.57 -3.74 13.81
N GLN A 374 -16.52 -5.07 13.82
CA GLN A 374 -16.89 -5.87 15.00
C GLN A 374 -16.00 -5.54 16.19
N LEU A 375 -14.68 -5.47 16.04
CA LEU A 375 -13.77 -5.20 17.16
C LEU A 375 -13.95 -3.78 17.72
N VAL A 376 -14.17 -2.80 16.85
CA VAL A 376 -14.40 -1.40 17.27
C VAL A 376 -15.73 -1.25 18.00
N HIS A 377 -16.82 -1.82 17.49
CA HIS A 377 -18.18 -1.57 18.00
C HIS A 377 -18.71 -2.66 18.94
N GLY A 378 -18.17 -3.88 18.85
CA GLY A 378 -18.62 -5.06 19.58
C GLY A 378 -18.41 -4.97 21.09
N ARG A 379 -17.59 -4.03 21.59
CA ARG A 379 -17.51 -3.76 23.03
C ARG A 379 -18.82 -3.22 23.61
N ALA A 380 -19.46 -2.30 22.90
CA ALA A 380 -20.69 -1.64 23.32
C ALA A 380 -21.94 -2.38 22.83
N ASP A 381 -21.81 -3.14 21.73
CA ASP A 381 -22.92 -3.85 21.10
C ASP A 381 -22.63 -5.34 20.96
N ALA A 382 -23.22 -6.15 21.86
CA ALA A 382 -23.03 -7.59 21.86
C ALA A 382 -23.66 -8.31 20.65
N SER A 383 -24.59 -7.68 19.93
CA SER A 383 -25.21 -8.28 18.73
C SER A 383 -24.22 -8.44 17.58
N LEU A 384 -23.13 -7.67 17.59
CA LEU A 384 -22.07 -7.71 16.58
C LEU A 384 -21.08 -8.87 16.80
N ARG A 385 -21.20 -9.64 17.89
CA ARG A 385 -20.21 -10.62 18.33
C ARG A 385 -20.33 -11.99 17.64
N SER A 386 -20.81 -12.03 16.40
CA SER A 386 -20.91 -13.27 15.61
C SER A 386 -19.53 -13.71 15.10
N GLY A 387 -19.29 -15.03 15.09
CA GLY A 387 -18.11 -15.61 14.43
C GLY A 387 -18.23 -15.68 12.90
N THR A 388 -19.45 -15.58 12.37
CA THR A 388 -19.75 -15.68 10.94
C THR A 388 -19.74 -14.28 10.31
N THR A 389 -18.97 -14.09 9.24
CA THR A 389 -18.77 -12.81 8.55
C THR A 389 -20.08 -12.26 7.99
N LEU A 390 -20.92 -13.10 7.37
CA LEU A 390 -22.20 -12.64 6.79
C LEU A 390 -23.22 -12.27 7.87
N ASP A 391 -23.29 -13.01 8.98
CA ASP A 391 -24.17 -12.66 10.10
C ASP A 391 -23.71 -11.38 10.80
N ALA A 392 -22.40 -11.22 10.97
CA ALA A 392 -21.81 -9.99 11.49
C ALA A 392 -22.10 -8.80 10.57
N LEU A 393 -21.96 -8.95 9.25
CA LEU A 393 -22.30 -7.91 8.26
C LEU A 393 -23.78 -7.53 8.33
N LYS A 394 -24.67 -8.53 8.48
CA LYS A 394 -26.11 -8.31 8.66
C LYS A 394 -26.41 -7.58 9.97
N ALA A 395 -25.76 -7.94 11.07
CA ALA A 395 -25.89 -7.26 12.37
C ALA A 395 -25.37 -5.81 12.30
N LEU A 396 -24.23 -5.59 11.64
CA LEU A 396 -23.67 -4.26 11.39
C LEU A 396 -24.64 -3.38 10.58
N ALA A 397 -25.31 -3.94 9.58
CA ALA A 397 -26.32 -3.24 8.79
C ALA A 397 -27.59 -2.94 9.60
N ALA A 398 -28.04 -3.88 10.44
CA ALA A 398 -29.20 -3.71 11.30
C ALA A 398 -28.96 -2.63 12.38
N GLY A 399 -27.75 -2.58 12.94
CA GLY A 399 -27.33 -1.57 13.92
C GLY A 399 -26.97 -0.20 13.34
N GLY A 400 -26.97 -0.04 12.00
CA GLY A 400 -26.65 1.23 11.34
C GLY A 400 -25.15 1.53 11.22
N TYR A 401 -24.27 0.59 11.57
CA TYR A 401 -22.83 0.74 11.41
C TYR A 401 -22.38 0.66 9.95
N VAL A 402 -23.20 0.02 9.10
CA VAL A 402 -23.02 -0.11 7.65
C VAL A 402 -24.32 0.22 6.93
N GLY A 403 -24.26 0.98 5.84
CA GLY A 403 -25.43 1.29 5.03
C GLY A 403 -26.03 0.01 4.41
N ARG A 404 -27.36 -0.14 4.44
CA ARG A 404 -28.04 -1.37 3.98
C ARG A 404 -27.69 -1.78 2.55
N ALA A 405 -27.60 -0.81 1.64
CA ALA A 405 -27.22 -1.05 0.24
C ALA A 405 -25.76 -1.48 0.09
N ASP A 406 -24.86 -0.99 0.95
CA ASP A 406 -23.44 -1.37 0.93
C ASP A 406 -23.27 -2.79 1.52
N ALA A 407 -23.98 -3.11 2.60
CA ALA A 407 -24.01 -4.45 3.17
C ALA A 407 -24.55 -5.49 2.16
N ALA A 408 -25.64 -5.18 1.45
CA ALA A 408 -26.18 -6.07 0.43
C ALA A 408 -25.18 -6.35 -0.71
N GLN A 409 -24.48 -5.32 -1.18
CA GLN A 409 -23.45 -5.46 -2.21
C GLN A 409 -22.23 -6.27 -1.74
N LEU A 410 -21.80 -6.10 -0.48
CA LEU A 410 -20.72 -6.90 0.10
C LEU A 410 -21.11 -8.36 0.34
N ASP A 411 -22.34 -8.61 0.79
CA ASP A 411 -22.89 -9.96 0.92
C ASP A 411 -22.89 -10.68 -0.43
N GLU A 412 -23.44 -10.05 -1.47
CA GLU A 412 -23.46 -10.58 -2.84
C GLU A 412 -22.04 -10.87 -3.35
N ALA A 413 -21.11 -9.93 -3.17
CA ALA A 413 -19.72 -10.11 -3.59
C ALA A 413 -19.00 -11.22 -2.83
N TYR A 414 -19.15 -11.30 -1.50
CA TYR A 414 -18.55 -12.36 -0.70
C TYR A 414 -19.07 -13.73 -1.11
N ARG A 415 -20.39 -13.87 -1.33
CA ARG A 415 -21.01 -15.12 -1.77
C ARG A 415 -20.48 -15.54 -3.14
N PHE A 416 -20.40 -14.62 -4.10
CA PHE A 416 -19.85 -14.90 -5.42
C PHE A 416 -18.39 -15.36 -5.35
N LEU A 417 -17.53 -14.57 -4.68
CA LEU A 417 -16.09 -14.87 -4.58
C LEU A 417 -15.83 -16.19 -3.83
N ARG A 418 -16.60 -16.49 -2.78
CA ARG A 418 -16.48 -17.76 -2.04
C ARG A 418 -16.96 -18.93 -2.89
N SER A 419 -18.05 -18.76 -3.64
CA SER A 419 -18.54 -19.79 -4.57
C SER A 419 -17.47 -20.09 -5.62
N LEU A 420 -16.87 -19.06 -6.22
CA LEU A 420 -15.78 -19.24 -7.18
C LEU A 420 -14.58 -19.96 -6.56
N GLU A 421 -14.17 -19.61 -5.34
CA GLU A 421 -13.11 -20.33 -4.61
C GLU A 421 -13.46 -21.81 -4.42
N HIS A 422 -14.69 -22.11 -4.01
CA HIS A 422 -15.18 -23.47 -3.85
C HIS A 422 -15.10 -24.26 -5.16
N ARG A 423 -15.56 -23.69 -6.28
CA ARG A 423 -15.52 -24.34 -7.60
C ARG A 423 -14.10 -24.60 -8.10
N ILE A 424 -13.19 -23.66 -7.86
CA ILE A 424 -11.77 -23.81 -8.20
C ILE A 424 -11.16 -25.00 -7.44
N GLN A 425 -11.41 -25.09 -6.14
CA GLN A 425 -10.83 -26.14 -5.30
C GLN A 425 -11.47 -27.51 -5.56
N LEU A 426 -12.80 -27.56 -5.75
CA LEU A 426 -13.57 -28.80 -5.89
C LEU A 426 -13.13 -29.67 -7.07
N HIS A 427 -12.62 -29.08 -8.16
CA HIS A 427 -12.27 -29.80 -9.38
C HIS A 427 -11.29 -30.96 -9.14
N ARG A 428 -10.19 -30.71 -8.43
CA ARG A 428 -9.17 -31.72 -8.09
C ARG A 428 -8.94 -31.87 -6.60
N LEU A 429 -9.74 -31.21 -5.77
CA LEU A 429 -9.56 -31.10 -4.32
C LEU A 429 -8.14 -30.66 -3.98
N ARG A 430 -7.69 -29.60 -4.68
CA ARG A 430 -6.38 -28.96 -4.50
C ARG A 430 -6.53 -27.56 -3.94
N ARG A 431 -5.58 -27.18 -3.08
CA ARG A 431 -5.48 -25.84 -2.53
C ARG A 431 -4.94 -24.90 -3.60
N THR A 432 -5.76 -23.98 -4.08
CA THR A 432 -5.36 -22.83 -4.87
C THR A 432 -6.34 -21.69 -4.64
N HIS A 433 -5.83 -20.46 -4.73
CA HIS A 433 -6.60 -19.23 -4.64
C HIS A 433 -6.45 -18.37 -5.91
N LEU A 434 -5.72 -18.89 -6.91
CA LEU A 434 -5.54 -18.26 -8.21
C LEU A 434 -6.68 -18.66 -9.13
N VAL A 435 -7.28 -17.67 -9.78
CA VAL A 435 -8.16 -17.91 -10.91
C VAL A 435 -7.31 -18.42 -12.09
N PRO A 436 -7.70 -19.52 -12.76
CA PRO A 436 -6.96 -20.07 -13.90
C PRO A 436 -7.03 -19.12 -15.11
N GLU A 437 -6.09 -19.27 -16.03
CA GLU A 437 -6.05 -18.50 -17.29
C GLU A 437 -6.59 -19.31 -18.47
N ASP A 438 -6.52 -20.64 -18.39
CA ASP A 438 -6.95 -21.52 -19.46
C ASP A 438 -8.46 -21.38 -19.70
N GLU A 439 -8.84 -21.23 -20.97
CA GLU A 439 -10.21 -20.97 -21.37
C GLU A 439 -11.14 -22.15 -21.04
N ALA A 440 -10.67 -23.40 -21.12
CA ALA A 440 -11.47 -24.57 -20.76
C ALA A 440 -11.75 -24.60 -19.25
N ASP A 441 -10.75 -24.26 -18.43
CA ASP A 441 -10.94 -24.12 -16.98
C ASP A 441 -11.93 -22.99 -16.63
N LEU A 442 -11.81 -21.82 -17.28
CA LEU A 442 -12.74 -20.69 -17.08
C LEU A 442 -14.16 -21.04 -17.54
N ARG A 443 -14.31 -21.76 -18.65
CA ARG A 443 -15.60 -22.24 -19.16
C ARG A 443 -16.26 -23.18 -18.16
N ARG A 444 -15.52 -24.16 -17.63
CA ARG A 444 -16.01 -25.08 -16.58
C ARG A 444 -16.45 -24.31 -15.34
N LEU A 445 -15.63 -23.36 -14.88
CA LEU A 445 -15.95 -22.54 -13.71
C LEU A 445 -17.23 -21.73 -13.93
N GLY A 446 -17.36 -21.04 -15.06
CA GLY A 446 -18.56 -20.27 -15.41
C GLY A 446 -19.81 -21.16 -15.42
N ARG A 447 -19.73 -22.33 -16.07
CA ARG A 447 -20.85 -23.29 -16.11
C ARG A 447 -21.20 -23.86 -14.75
N SER A 448 -20.21 -24.09 -13.88
CA SER A 448 -20.44 -24.55 -12.49
C SER A 448 -21.12 -23.50 -11.60
N LEU A 449 -21.11 -22.23 -12.00
CA LEU A 449 -21.83 -21.12 -11.37
C LEU A 449 -23.16 -20.80 -12.09
N GLY A 450 -23.57 -21.63 -13.06
CA GLY A 450 -24.82 -21.45 -13.80
C GLY A 450 -24.74 -20.53 -15.02
N LEU A 451 -23.55 -20.02 -15.40
CA LEU A 451 -23.36 -19.20 -16.59
C LEU A 451 -23.30 -20.10 -17.83
N ARG A 452 -24.23 -19.95 -18.78
CA ARG A 452 -24.42 -20.92 -19.89
C ARG A 452 -24.21 -20.36 -21.29
N THR A 453 -24.48 -19.08 -21.53
CA THR A 453 -24.48 -18.50 -22.87
C THR A 453 -23.05 -18.23 -23.34
N ASP A 454 -22.33 -17.41 -22.58
CA ASP A 454 -20.90 -17.15 -22.75
C ASP A 454 -20.19 -17.26 -21.40
N PRO A 455 -19.94 -18.49 -20.91
CA PRO A 455 -19.50 -18.72 -19.54
C PRO A 455 -18.19 -18.01 -19.18
N VAL A 456 -17.27 -17.85 -20.15
CA VAL A 456 -15.96 -17.23 -19.92
C VAL A 456 -16.09 -15.72 -19.80
N ALA A 457 -16.75 -15.07 -20.75
CA ALA A 457 -16.92 -13.62 -20.72
C ALA A 457 -17.82 -13.17 -19.56
N GLU A 458 -18.89 -13.90 -19.27
CA GLU A 458 -19.78 -13.64 -18.13
C GLU A 458 -19.04 -13.79 -16.80
N LEU A 459 -18.28 -14.88 -16.60
CA LEU A 459 -17.49 -15.10 -15.38
C LEU A 459 -16.48 -13.97 -15.14
N THR A 460 -15.75 -13.59 -16.19
CA THR A 460 -14.72 -12.55 -16.13
C THR A 460 -15.33 -11.19 -15.76
N ARG A 461 -16.50 -10.88 -16.33
CA ARG A 461 -17.22 -9.65 -16.04
C ARG A 461 -17.75 -9.61 -14.61
N GLU A 462 -18.39 -10.67 -14.14
CA GLU A 462 -18.92 -10.75 -12.77
C GLU A 462 -17.80 -10.70 -11.73
N TRP A 463 -16.71 -11.42 -11.97
CA TRP A 463 -15.56 -11.39 -11.07
C TRP A 463 -14.96 -9.98 -10.95
N ARG A 464 -14.72 -9.29 -12.07
CA ARG A 464 -14.24 -7.89 -12.07
C ARG A 464 -15.23 -6.93 -11.40
N ARG A 465 -16.54 -7.13 -11.60
CA ARG A 465 -17.59 -6.34 -10.95
C ARG A 465 -17.49 -6.47 -9.44
N HIS A 466 -17.45 -7.69 -8.93
CA HIS A 466 -17.41 -7.94 -7.49
C HIS A 466 -16.11 -7.46 -6.84
N THR A 467 -14.94 -7.68 -7.45
CA THR A 467 -13.67 -7.18 -6.89
C THR A 467 -13.63 -5.66 -6.83
N THR A 468 -14.13 -4.97 -7.86
CA THR A 468 -14.25 -3.49 -7.87
C THR A 468 -15.21 -3.00 -6.78
N VAL A 469 -16.35 -3.68 -6.60
CA VAL A 469 -17.32 -3.37 -5.55
C VAL A 469 -16.70 -3.52 -4.17
N VAL A 470 -16.00 -4.64 -3.90
CA VAL A 470 -15.34 -4.88 -2.62
C VAL A 470 -14.29 -3.81 -2.35
N ARG A 471 -13.43 -3.47 -3.33
CA ARG A 471 -12.40 -2.42 -3.16
C ARG A 471 -13.02 -1.09 -2.75
N ARG A 472 -13.98 -0.59 -3.53
CA ARG A 472 -14.69 0.67 -3.26
C ARG A 472 -15.40 0.66 -1.90
N LEU A 473 -16.04 -0.45 -1.54
CA LEU A 473 -16.79 -0.55 -0.29
C LEU A 473 -15.89 -0.73 0.92
N HIS A 474 -14.81 -1.50 0.81
CA HIS A 474 -13.81 -1.65 1.87
C HIS A 474 -13.29 -0.28 2.31
N GLU A 475 -12.97 0.61 1.36
CA GLU A 475 -12.57 1.99 1.63
C GLU A 475 -13.73 2.80 2.25
N LYS A 476 -14.91 2.79 1.62
CA LYS A 476 -16.08 3.58 2.04
C LYS A 476 -16.62 3.21 3.42
N LEU A 477 -16.60 1.92 3.77
CA LEU A 477 -17.18 1.36 4.99
C LEU A 477 -16.56 1.91 6.25
N PHE A 478 -15.37 2.51 6.21
CA PHE A 478 -14.71 3.12 7.36
C PHE A 478 -15.11 4.58 7.61
N TYR A 479 -15.49 5.33 6.58
CA TYR A 479 -15.58 6.79 6.72
C TYR A 479 -16.99 7.37 6.58
N ARG A 480 -17.90 6.70 5.87
CA ARG A 480 -19.24 7.26 5.60
C ARG A 480 -20.15 7.38 6.84
N PRO A 481 -20.21 6.38 7.74
CA PRO A 481 -21.02 6.47 8.96
C PRO A 481 -20.64 7.66 9.88
N LEU A 482 -19.39 8.13 9.83
CA LEU A 482 -18.96 9.34 10.54
C LEU A 482 -19.64 10.61 10.02
N LEU A 483 -19.95 10.67 8.72
CA LEU A 483 -20.65 11.79 8.13
C LEU A 483 -22.14 11.78 8.46
N ASP A 484 -22.76 10.60 8.49
CA ASP A 484 -24.17 10.48 8.84
C ASP A 484 -24.41 10.86 10.31
N ALA A 485 -23.43 10.64 11.18
CA ALA A 485 -23.45 11.08 12.58
C ALA A 485 -23.48 12.62 12.76
N VAL A 486 -22.83 13.37 11.85
CA VAL A 486 -22.67 14.84 11.95
C VAL A 486 -23.56 15.63 11.00
N ALA A 487 -24.04 15.03 9.90
CA ALA A 487 -24.72 15.76 8.82
C ALA A 487 -26.24 15.95 9.00
N ALA A 488 -26.84 15.42 10.09
CA ALA A 488 -28.28 15.49 10.36
C ALA A 488 -29.16 15.20 9.12
N LEU A 489 -28.98 14.03 8.49
CA LEU A 489 -29.79 13.58 7.35
C LEU A 489 -30.99 12.69 7.75
N ALA A 490 -31.82 12.41 6.74
CA ALA A 490 -33.27 12.17 6.75
C ALA A 490 -33.89 11.29 7.88
N PRO A 491 -35.19 11.50 8.22
CA PRO A 491 -35.88 10.68 9.21
C PRO A 491 -35.97 9.22 8.74
N GLY A 492 -35.38 8.28 9.49
CA GLY A 492 -35.53 6.84 9.26
C GLY A 492 -34.23 6.00 9.21
N GLU A 493 -33.05 6.63 9.16
CA GLU A 493 -31.76 5.92 9.23
C GLU A 493 -31.24 5.85 10.68
N ALA A 494 -30.73 4.68 11.09
CA ALA A 494 -30.13 4.47 12.41
C ALA A 494 -28.83 5.29 12.51
N ARG A 495 -28.69 6.08 13.60
CA ARG A 495 -27.57 7.01 13.80
C ARG A 495 -26.49 6.39 14.68
N LEU A 496 -25.22 6.62 14.32
CA LEU A 496 -24.10 6.47 15.25
C LEU A 496 -24.26 7.45 16.42
N SER A 497 -23.97 6.99 17.64
CA SER A 497 -23.87 7.89 18.79
C SER A 497 -22.65 8.81 18.64
N ALA A 498 -22.68 9.98 19.28
CA ALA A 498 -21.54 10.90 19.28
C ALA A 498 -20.25 10.25 19.85
N GLU A 499 -20.40 9.30 20.76
CA GLU A 499 -19.29 8.56 21.34
C GLU A 499 -18.74 7.53 20.35
N ALA A 500 -19.59 6.75 19.70
CA ALA A 500 -19.17 5.79 18.67
C ALA A 500 -18.51 6.50 17.46
N ALA A 501 -18.92 7.73 17.14
CA ALA A 501 -18.27 8.55 16.12
C ALA A 501 -16.87 9.04 16.56
N ARG A 502 -16.69 9.39 17.84
CA ARG A 502 -15.37 9.77 18.39
C ARG A 502 -14.40 8.60 18.40
N GLU A 503 -14.85 7.46 18.90
CA GLU A 503 -14.05 6.22 18.93
C GLU A 503 -13.56 5.85 17.55
N ARG A 504 -14.42 6.02 16.55
CA ARG A 504 -14.09 5.76 15.15
C ARG A 504 -13.12 6.79 14.56
N MET A 505 -13.15 8.06 14.98
CA MET A 505 -12.12 9.03 14.59
C MET A 505 -10.75 8.71 15.16
N VAL A 506 -10.69 8.31 16.45
CA VAL A 506 -9.46 7.83 17.07
C VAL A 506 -8.93 6.60 16.33
N ALA A 507 -9.83 5.66 16.01
CA ALA A 507 -9.52 4.49 15.22
C ALA A 507 -8.94 4.86 13.83
N LEU A 508 -9.33 5.98 13.24
CA LEU A 508 -8.80 6.47 11.97
C LEU A 508 -7.51 7.31 12.09
N GLY A 509 -6.92 7.42 13.27
CA GLY A 509 -5.66 8.14 13.47
C GLY A 509 -5.80 9.64 13.72
N TYR A 510 -7.00 10.15 13.98
CA TYR A 510 -7.21 11.55 14.38
C TYR A 510 -6.90 11.73 15.86
N ALA A 511 -5.97 12.63 16.17
CA ALA A 511 -5.55 12.90 17.54
C ALA A 511 -6.56 13.79 18.29
N ASP A 512 -7.31 14.64 17.58
CA ASP A 512 -8.40 15.43 18.16
C ASP A 512 -9.74 15.06 17.49
N PRO A 513 -10.35 13.92 17.87
CA PRO A 513 -11.59 13.44 17.28
C PRO A 513 -12.74 14.44 17.46
N ALA A 514 -12.73 15.25 18.53
CA ALA A 514 -13.75 16.25 18.78
C ALA A 514 -13.63 17.43 17.79
N ALA A 515 -12.42 17.92 17.51
CA ALA A 515 -12.20 18.93 16.49
C ALA A 515 -12.51 18.42 15.09
N ALA A 516 -12.09 17.19 14.77
CA ALA A 516 -12.37 16.56 13.49
C ALA A 516 -13.88 16.49 13.22
N LEU A 517 -14.67 16.02 14.19
CA LEU A 517 -16.14 15.97 14.05
C LEU A 517 -16.76 17.36 13.86
N ARG A 518 -16.27 18.41 14.56
CA ARG A 518 -16.73 19.79 14.32
C ARG A 518 -16.41 20.30 12.91
N HIS A 519 -15.27 19.91 12.35
CA HIS A 519 -14.90 20.27 10.98
C HIS A 519 -15.77 19.56 9.95
N LEU A 520 -16.10 18.29 10.18
CA LEU A 520 -17.03 17.55 9.34
C LEU A 520 -18.45 18.11 9.41
N GLU A 521 -18.93 18.44 10.60
CA GLU A 521 -20.23 19.10 10.76
C GLU A 521 -20.28 20.41 9.96
N ALA A 522 -19.24 21.25 10.04
CA ALA A 522 -19.16 22.49 9.28
C ALA A 522 -19.15 22.28 7.75
N LEU A 523 -18.59 21.17 7.26
CA LEU A 523 -18.49 20.87 5.82
C LEU A 523 -19.73 20.16 5.27
N ALA A 524 -20.37 19.31 6.07
CA ALA A 524 -21.42 18.38 5.64
C ALA A 524 -22.83 18.80 6.04
N SER A 525 -22.98 19.73 6.98
CA SER A 525 -24.29 20.20 7.45
C SER A 525 -25.01 21.10 6.43
N GLY A 526 -26.34 21.04 6.47
CA GLY A 526 -27.22 21.87 5.63
C GLY A 526 -27.60 21.24 4.28
N VAL A 527 -28.38 22.01 3.50
CA VAL A 527 -29.03 21.58 2.24
C VAL A 527 -28.38 22.18 0.98
N THR A 528 -27.23 22.84 1.12
CA THR A 528 -26.56 23.48 -0.03
C THR A 528 -25.92 22.46 -0.95
N ARG A 529 -25.75 22.81 -2.24
CA ARG A 529 -25.01 21.99 -3.21
C ARG A 529 -23.58 21.69 -2.75
N LYS A 530 -22.91 22.66 -2.09
CA LYS A 530 -21.60 22.48 -1.44
C LYS A 530 -21.66 21.32 -0.44
N ALA A 531 -22.58 21.37 0.52
CA ALA A 531 -22.72 20.34 1.56
C ALA A 531 -23.03 18.95 0.96
N ALA A 532 -23.86 18.87 -0.09
CA ALA A 532 -24.17 17.61 -0.76
C ALA A 532 -22.93 16.98 -1.44
N ILE A 533 -22.11 17.79 -2.13
CA ILE A 533 -20.86 17.32 -2.76
C ILE A 533 -19.86 16.91 -1.67
N GLN A 534 -19.70 17.72 -0.63
CA GLN A 534 -18.80 17.43 0.49
C GLN A 534 -19.17 16.11 1.18
N ARG A 535 -20.45 15.84 1.46
CA ARG A 535 -20.90 14.53 2.00
C ARG A 535 -20.54 13.34 1.14
N THR A 536 -20.42 13.54 -0.18
CA THR A 536 -20.06 12.48 -1.11
C THR A 536 -18.55 12.22 -1.11
N LEU A 537 -17.74 13.28 -1.00
CA LEU A 537 -16.28 13.22 -1.11
C LEU A 537 -15.56 12.95 0.21
N LEU A 538 -16.09 13.48 1.31
CA LEU A 538 -15.49 13.38 2.64
C LEU A 538 -15.18 11.96 3.10
N PRO A 539 -15.95 10.89 2.77
CA PRO A 539 -15.57 9.55 3.19
C PRO A 539 -14.20 9.16 2.64
N VAL A 540 -13.96 9.43 1.36
CA VAL A 540 -12.71 9.06 0.70
C VAL A 540 -11.57 9.98 1.18
N LEU A 541 -11.82 11.28 1.27
CA LEU A 541 -10.84 12.26 1.78
C LEU A 541 -10.37 11.94 3.20
N LEU A 542 -11.28 11.51 4.09
CA LEU A 542 -10.94 11.16 5.47
C LEU A 542 -9.95 9.99 5.53
N GLY A 543 -10.00 9.06 4.58
CA GLY A 543 -9.03 8.00 4.44
C GLY A 543 -7.67 8.50 3.97
N TRP A 544 -7.64 9.33 2.92
CA TRP A 544 -6.38 9.90 2.44
C TRP A 544 -5.70 10.81 3.48
N PHE A 545 -6.47 11.53 4.30
CA PHE A 545 -5.93 12.29 5.44
C PHE A 545 -5.34 11.36 6.50
N ALA A 546 -6.05 10.29 6.88
CA ALA A 546 -5.57 9.28 7.83
C ALA A 546 -4.27 8.63 7.37
N ASP A 547 -4.13 8.41 6.06
CA ASP A 547 -2.95 7.84 5.42
C ASP A 547 -1.80 8.84 5.21
N SER A 548 -1.86 10.04 5.78
CA SER A 548 -0.84 11.08 5.61
C SER A 548 -0.09 11.38 6.91
N ALA A 549 0.66 12.50 6.98
CA ALA A 549 1.46 12.87 8.15
C ALA A 549 0.63 13.46 9.30
N ASP A 550 -0.39 14.26 8.99
CA ASP A 550 -1.22 14.95 9.99
C ASP A 550 -2.69 15.00 9.52
N PRO A 551 -3.51 14.00 9.91
CA PRO A 551 -4.91 13.89 9.51
C PRO A 551 -5.75 15.07 10.00
N ASP A 552 -5.54 15.50 11.25
CA ASP A 552 -6.28 16.63 11.86
C ASP A 552 -6.00 17.94 11.11
N ALA A 553 -4.72 18.21 10.80
CA ALA A 553 -4.34 19.38 10.02
C ALA A 553 -4.88 19.33 8.59
N GLY A 554 -4.85 18.15 7.96
CA GLY A 554 -5.42 17.91 6.63
C GLY A 554 -6.89 18.30 6.57
N LEU A 555 -7.71 17.77 7.48
CA LEU A 555 -9.13 18.07 7.55
C LEU A 555 -9.42 19.55 7.85
N LEU A 556 -8.66 20.17 8.77
CA LEU A 556 -8.78 21.59 9.05
C LEU A 556 -8.43 22.45 7.82
N ASN A 557 -7.33 22.16 7.15
CA ASN A 557 -6.89 22.93 5.99
C ASN A 557 -7.85 22.74 4.81
N PHE A 558 -8.39 21.53 4.63
CA PHE A 558 -9.41 21.26 3.62
C PHE A 558 -10.69 22.06 3.88
N ARG A 559 -11.09 22.18 5.14
CA ARG A 559 -12.19 23.07 5.52
C ARG A 559 -11.90 24.51 5.13
N LYS A 560 -10.72 25.04 5.49
CA LYS A 560 -10.34 26.43 5.17
C LYS A 560 -10.36 26.71 3.67
N VAL A 561 -9.79 25.81 2.86
CA VAL A 561 -9.81 25.91 1.39
C VAL A 561 -11.25 25.85 0.86
N SER A 562 -12.06 24.92 1.38
CA SER A 562 -13.48 24.81 1.02
C SER A 562 -14.33 26.00 1.46
N ASP A 563 -13.93 26.73 2.49
CA ASP A 563 -14.60 27.97 2.89
C ASP A 563 -14.19 29.15 2.00
N ALA A 564 -12.92 29.20 1.58
CA ALA A 564 -12.42 30.19 0.62
C ALA A 564 -12.98 30.01 -0.80
N LEU A 565 -13.07 28.76 -1.30
CA LEU A 565 -13.42 28.45 -2.69
C LEU A 565 -14.77 27.75 -2.87
N GLY A 566 -15.45 27.35 -1.81
CA GLY A 566 -16.65 26.50 -1.91
C GLY A 566 -17.87 27.13 -2.58
N LYS A 567 -17.83 28.42 -2.91
CA LYS A 567 -18.84 29.11 -3.74
C LYS A 567 -18.46 29.15 -5.22
N THR A 568 -17.25 28.70 -5.56
CA THR A 568 -16.67 28.81 -6.90
C THR A 568 -17.01 27.55 -7.71
N PRO A 569 -17.78 27.65 -8.81
CA PRO A 569 -18.31 26.47 -9.50
C PRO A 569 -17.25 25.52 -10.07
N TRP A 570 -16.08 26.03 -10.49
CA TRP A 570 -15.01 25.19 -11.03
C TRP A 570 -14.35 24.34 -9.94
N TYR A 571 -14.19 24.86 -8.72
CA TYR A 571 -13.58 24.12 -7.60
C TYR A 571 -14.45 22.92 -7.20
N LEU A 572 -15.76 23.13 -7.11
CA LEU A 572 -16.70 22.04 -6.79
C LEU A 572 -16.80 21.00 -7.91
N ARG A 573 -16.56 21.39 -9.17
CA ARG A 573 -16.47 20.45 -10.30
C ARG A 573 -15.16 19.67 -10.24
N LEU A 574 -14.03 20.34 -10.08
CA LEU A 574 -12.71 19.72 -9.93
C LEU A 574 -12.75 18.60 -8.88
N LEU A 575 -13.24 18.89 -7.67
CA LEU A 575 -13.30 17.90 -6.61
C LEU A 575 -14.26 16.72 -6.87
N ARG A 576 -15.31 16.92 -7.66
CA ARG A 576 -16.34 15.90 -7.92
C ARG A 576 -16.00 15.05 -9.12
N ASP A 577 -15.45 15.68 -10.16
CA ASP A 577 -15.29 15.11 -11.49
C ASP A 577 -13.85 14.59 -11.68
N GLU A 578 -12.86 15.07 -10.92
CA GLU A 578 -11.45 14.64 -10.96
C GLU A 578 -11.00 14.07 -9.60
N GLY A 579 -11.18 12.75 -9.41
CA GLY A 579 -10.82 12.07 -8.16
C GLY A 579 -9.33 12.21 -7.78
N ALA A 580 -8.43 12.18 -8.77
CA ALA A 580 -7.00 12.36 -8.57
C ALA A 580 -6.66 13.75 -8.01
N ALA A 581 -7.36 14.80 -8.44
CA ALA A 581 -7.17 16.16 -7.92
C ALA A 581 -7.58 16.26 -6.44
N ALA A 582 -8.66 15.57 -6.06
CA ALA A 582 -9.11 15.50 -4.67
C ALA A 582 -8.12 14.72 -3.79
N GLU A 583 -7.53 13.64 -4.31
CA GLU A 583 -6.50 12.88 -3.60
C GLU A 583 -5.21 13.70 -3.42
N ASN A 584 -4.72 14.32 -4.48
CA ASN A 584 -3.57 15.23 -4.45
C ASN A 584 -3.79 16.34 -3.42
N LEU A 585 -4.98 16.95 -3.42
CA LEU A 585 -5.35 17.96 -2.43
C LEU A 585 -5.31 17.38 -1.02
N ALA A 586 -5.84 16.19 -0.79
CA ALA A 586 -5.79 15.57 0.52
C ALA A 586 -4.34 15.39 0.99
N ARG A 587 -3.48 14.75 0.17
CA ARG A 587 -2.05 14.52 0.47
C ARG A 587 -1.33 15.81 0.83
N VAL A 588 -1.48 16.85 0.01
CA VAL A 588 -0.82 18.16 0.20
C VAL A 588 -1.28 18.83 1.49
N LEU A 589 -2.57 18.76 1.82
CA LEU A 589 -3.13 19.43 2.99
C LEU A 589 -2.72 18.78 4.32
N SER A 590 -2.45 17.48 4.32
CA SER A 590 -2.02 16.70 5.50
C SER A 590 -0.52 16.41 5.58
N ALA A 591 0.30 16.90 4.63
CA ALA A 591 1.73 16.65 4.59
C ALA A 591 2.55 17.51 5.58
N GLY A 592 1.99 18.64 6.05
CA GLY A 592 2.75 19.60 6.83
C GLY A 592 2.16 21.00 6.84
N ARG A 593 3.02 22.01 6.98
CA ARG A 593 2.62 23.42 7.08
C ARG A 593 2.93 24.23 5.82
N LEU A 594 4.07 24.00 5.16
CA LEU A 594 4.53 24.88 4.08
C LEU A 594 3.53 24.93 2.92
N ALA A 595 3.20 23.79 2.31
CA ALA A 595 2.32 23.76 1.14
C ALA A 595 0.89 24.27 1.46
N PRO A 596 0.26 23.87 2.59
CA PRO A 596 -1.03 24.47 2.99
C PRO A 596 -0.95 25.98 3.23
N ASP A 597 0.11 26.47 3.87
CA ASP A 597 0.29 27.91 4.12
C ASP A 597 0.51 28.71 2.82
N LEU A 598 1.16 28.11 1.80
CA LEU A 598 1.27 28.71 0.46
C LEU A 598 -0.09 28.73 -0.24
N LEU A 599 -0.84 27.63 -0.16
CA LEU A 599 -2.16 27.48 -0.78
C LEU A 599 -3.20 28.42 -0.15
N MET A 600 -3.20 28.58 1.17
CA MET A 600 -4.14 29.48 1.85
C MET A 600 -3.96 30.95 1.44
N ARG A 601 -2.77 31.32 0.97
CA ARG A 601 -2.46 32.65 0.44
C ARG A 601 -2.77 32.81 -1.05
N ALA A 602 -2.98 31.71 -1.76
CA ALA A 602 -3.36 31.65 -3.18
C ALA A 602 -4.27 30.44 -3.45
N PRO A 603 -5.53 30.42 -2.93
CA PRO A 603 -6.38 29.23 -2.99
C PRO A 603 -6.65 28.74 -4.41
N GLU A 604 -6.69 29.65 -5.39
CA GLU A 604 -6.82 29.33 -6.81
C GLU A 604 -5.75 28.35 -7.33
N ALA A 605 -4.60 28.25 -6.67
CA ALA A 605 -3.56 27.28 -7.00
C ALA A 605 -3.99 25.82 -6.80
N VAL A 606 -5.13 25.54 -6.15
CA VAL A 606 -5.76 24.20 -6.14
C VAL A 606 -5.96 23.67 -7.55
N ALA A 607 -6.19 24.53 -8.55
CA ALA A 607 -6.34 24.11 -9.94
C ALA A 607 -5.09 23.40 -10.51
N LEU A 608 -3.92 23.57 -9.90
CA LEU A 608 -2.68 22.88 -10.31
C LEU A 608 -2.66 21.40 -9.93
N LEU A 609 -3.55 20.97 -9.03
CA LEU A 609 -3.60 19.60 -8.51
C LEU A 609 -4.36 18.62 -9.43
N GLY A 610 -5.10 19.13 -10.42
CA GLY A 610 -5.85 18.34 -11.39
C GLY A 610 -5.14 18.15 -12.73
N ASP A 611 -5.84 17.51 -13.68
CA ASP A 611 -5.31 17.13 -14.98
C ASP A 611 -5.31 18.32 -15.94
N GLY A 612 -4.37 19.25 -15.74
CA GLY A 612 -3.73 20.05 -16.79
C GLY A 612 -4.54 21.08 -17.60
N ASP A 613 -5.87 21.04 -17.65
CA ASP A 613 -6.65 21.76 -18.68
C ASP A 613 -6.97 23.24 -18.34
N GLY A 614 -6.42 23.75 -17.24
CA GLY A 614 -6.50 25.16 -16.84
C GLY A 614 -5.39 26.07 -17.39
N GLY A 615 -4.65 25.65 -18.43
CA GLY A 615 -3.56 26.42 -19.06
C GLY A 615 -2.23 26.40 -18.31
N GLY A 616 -2.06 25.52 -17.31
CA GLY A 616 -0.94 25.55 -16.37
C GLY A 616 -0.10 24.27 -16.24
N GLY A 617 -0.38 23.18 -16.96
CA GLY A 617 0.52 22.01 -17.04
C GLY A 617 0.58 21.07 -15.81
N GLY A 618 -0.46 21.03 -14.95
CA GLY A 618 -0.53 20.09 -13.82
C GLY A 618 0.55 20.32 -12.74
N LEU A 619 1.08 19.27 -12.12
CA LEU A 619 2.12 19.40 -11.08
C LEU A 619 3.55 19.53 -11.61
N THR A 620 3.78 19.39 -12.91
CA THR A 620 5.13 19.46 -13.49
C THR A 620 5.74 20.85 -13.33
N PRO A 621 6.93 21.00 -12.72
CA PRO A 621 7.63 22.27 -12.64
C PRO A 621 7.88 22.89 -14.02
N ARG A 622 7.77 24.22 -14.10
CA ARG A 622 7.98 24.96 -15.35
C ARG A 622 9.46 25.27 -15.55
N SER A 623 9.87 25.36 -16.82
CA SER A 623 11.24 25.73 -17.19
C SER A 623 11.59 27.16 -16.78
N ARG A 624 12.86 27.41 -16.47
CA ARG A 624 13.43 28.75 -16.21
C ARG A 624 12.94 29.83 -17.18
N ALA A 625 13.06 29.60 -18.49
CA ALA A 625 12.69 30.57 -19.51
C ALA A 625 11.19 30.96 -19.41
N SER A 626 10.32 29.98 -19.16
CA SER A 626 8.89 30.23 -19.02
C SER A 626 8.55 31.00 -17.75
N LEU A 627 9.25 30.70 -16.64
CA LEU A 627 9.09 31.41 -15.37
C LEU A 627 9.56 32.86 -15.49
N GLU A 628 10.74 33.07 -16.07
CA GLU A 628 11.33 34.39 -16.26
C GLU A 628 10.46 35.26 -17.18
N GLN A 629 9.94 34.71 -18.27
CA GLN A 629 9.00 35.42 -19.15
C GLN A 629 7.76 35.93 -18.39
N GLU A 630 7.16 35.09 -17.55
CA GLU A 630 5.98 35.47 -16.76
C GLU A 630 6.33 36.51 -15.70
N VAL A 631 7.42 36.30 -14.95
CA VAL A 631 7.88 37.23 -13.92
C VAL A 631 8.18 38.61 -14.54
N LEU A 632 8.94 38.66 -15.63
CA LEU A 632 9.26 39.92 -16.31
C LEU A 632 8.00 40.60 -16.86
N ALA A 633 7.03 39.84 -17.36
CA ALA A 633 5.74 40.39 -17.79
C ALA A 633 4.95 40.98 -16.61
N ALA A 634 4.96 40.33 -15.46
CA ALA A 634 4.33 40.83 -14.24
C ALA A 634 5.00 42.13 -13.75
N VAL A 635 6.33 42.15 -13.71
CA VAL A 635 7.12 43.34 -13.32
C VAL A 635 6.89 44.52 -14.27
N ARG A 636 6.79 44.29 -15.59
CA ARG A 636 6.53 45.35 -16.57
C ARG A 636 5.19 46.06 -16.35
N ARG A 637 4.18 45.35 -15.82
CA ARG A 637 2.84 45.92 -15.56
C ARG A 637 2.75 46.70 -14.26
N ALA A 638 3.75 46.58 -13.37
CA ALA A 638 3.76 47.28 -12.10
C ALA A 638 4.15 48.76 -12.25
N ASP A 639 3.67 49.60 -11.35
CA ASP A 639 3.92 51.05 -11.39
C ASP A 639 5.30 51.44 -10.83
N ASN A 640 5.82 50.67 -9.87
CA ASN A 640 7.10 50.89 -9.20
C ASN A 640 7.79 49.56 -8.84
N ALA A 641 9.05 49.59 -8.38
CA ALA A 641 9.79 48.36 -8.09
C ALA A 641 9.23 47.59 -6.90
N VAL A 642 8.63 48.25 -5.91
CA VAL A 642 7.98 47.57 -4.77
C VAL A 642 6.86 46.67 -5.29
N GLN A 643 5.93 47.22 -6.09
CA GLN A 643 4.84 46.45 -6.70
C GLN A 643 5.38 45.39 -7.67
N GLY A 644 6.43 45.70 -8.45
CA GLY A 644 7.06 44.75 -9.36
C GLY A 644 7.64 43.54 -8.63
N VAL A 645 8.36 43.77 -7.53
CA VAL A 645 8.90 42.69 -6.68
C VAL A 645 7.79 41.92 -5.98
N THR A 646 6.72 42.57 -5.53
CA THR A 646 5.53 41.86 -5.00
C THR A 646 4.93 40.93 -6.07
N ALA A 647 4.81 41.39 -7.32
CA ALA A 647 4.29 40.55 -8.40
C ALA A 647 5.20 39.35 -8.71
N ALA A 648 6.53 39.56 -8.74
CA ALA A 648 7.51 38.48 -8.88
C ALA A 648 7.41 37.45 -7.75
N ARG A 649 7.26 37.92 -6.49
CA ARG A 649 7.07 37.05 -5.32
C ARG A 649 5.74 36.30 -5.34
N GLY A 650 4.69 36.87 -5.92
CA GLY A 650 3.42 36.18 -6.17
C GLY A 650 3.57 34.99 -7.12
N VAL A 651 4.29 35.16 -8.23
CA VAL A 651 4.64 34.04 -9.14
C VAL A 651 5.48 33.00 -8.39
N ARG A 652 6.49 33.44 -7.63
CA ARG A 652 7.29 32.56 -6.77
C ARG A 652 6.44 31.72 -5.83
N ARG A 653 5.48 32.31 -5.11
CA ARG A 653 4.61 31.58 -4.18
C ARG A 653 3.82 30.47 -4.87
N ARG A 654 3.21 30.77 -6.02
CA ARG A 654 2.41 29.80 -6.78
C ARG A 654 3.25 28.62 -7.28
N GLU A 655 4.42 28.92 -7.83
CA GLU A 655 5.30 27.88 -8.38
C GLU A 655 6.05 27.11 -7.28
N LEU A 656 6.35 27.73 -6.14
CA LEU A 656 6.84 27.04 -4.96
C LEU A 656 5.80 26.06 -4.40
N PHE A 657 4.51 26.44 -4.42
CA PHE A 657 3.42 25.52 -4.09
C PHE A 657 3.37 24.36 -5.07
N ARG A 658 3.48 24.60 -6.39
CA ARG A 658 3.52 23.54 -7.40
C ARG A 658 4.63 22.54 -7.11
N THR A 659 5.86 23.02 -6.91
CA THR A 659 7.01 22.14 -6.61
C THR A 659 6.81 21.38 -5.31
N ALA A 660 6.32 22.04 -4.25
CA ALA A 660 6.03 21.38 -2.98
C ALA A 660 4.93 20.31 -3.11
N ALA A 661 3.88 20.59 -3.89
CA ALA A 661 2.81 19.64 -4.15
C ALA A 661 3.30 18.44 -4.97
N ALA A 662 4.11 18.67 -6.01
CA ALA A 662 4.73 17.60 -6.81
C ALA A 662 5.63 16.69 -5.96
N ASP A 663 6.46 17.28 -5.11
CA ASP A 663 7.35 16.56 -4.18
C ASP A 663 6.57 15.73 -3.15
N ILE A 664 5.54 16.33 -2.55
CA ILE A 664 4.65 15.64 -1.61
C ILE A 664 3.93 14.47 -2.29
N VAL A 665 3.29 14.71 -3.43
CA VAL A 665 2.54 13.68 -4.17
C VAL A 665 3.47 12.57 -4.65
N GLY A 666 4.65 12.92 -5.18
CA GLY A 666 5.67 11.95 -5.58
C GLY A 666 6.23 11.14 -4.40
N SER A 667 6.35 11.75 -3.21
CA SER A 667 6.82 11.05 -2.01
C SER A 667 5.77 10.12 -1.39
N TYR A 668 4.48 10.49 -1.38
CA TYR A 668 3.41 9.67 -0.81
C TYR A 668 2.87 8.61 -1.78
N GLY A 669 2.81 8.95 -3.06
CA GLY A 669 1.98 8.24 -4.02
C GLY A 669 0.48 8.48 -3.85
N THR A 670 -0.26 8.11 -4.87
CA THR A 670 -1.72 8.11 -4.96
C THR A 670 -2.20 6.76 -5.47
N GLU A 671 -3.51 6.52 -5.44
CA GLU A 671 -4.09 5.27 -5.98
C GLU A 671 -3.80 5.06 -7.46
N SER A 672 -3.62 6.15 -8.22
CA SER A 672 -3.36 6.13 -9.67
C SER A 672 -1.89 6.30 -10.04
N GLN A 673 -1.08 6.85 -9.14
CA GLN A 673 0.35 7.08 -9.36
C GLN A 673 1.12 6.62 -8.11
N PRO A 674 1.81 5.46 -8.15
CA PRO A 674 2.59 5.02 -7.00
C PRO A 674 3.67 6.05 -6.63
N ALA A 675 4.13 5.99 -5.37
CA ALA A 675 5.24 6.83 -4.94
C ALA A 675 6.47 6.61 -5.84
N GLU A 676 7.19 7.68 -6.13
CA GLU A 676 8.41 7.63 -6.94
C GLU A 676 9.43 6.72 -6.25
N ALA A 677 9.97 5.75 -6.99
CA ALA A 677 10.94 4.81 -6.45
C ALA A 677 12.33 5.44 -6.38
N ASP A 678 12.71 6.24 -7.38
CA ASP A 678 13.97 6.97 -7.41
C ASP A 678 13.86 8.29 -6.63
N GLN A 679 14.20 8.21 -5.35
CA GLN A 679 14.24 9.37 -4.45
C GLN A 679 15.24 10.45 -4.89
N GLY A 680 16.27 10.07 -5.66
CA GLY A 680 17.23 11.01 -6.22
C GLY A 680 16.61 11.88 -7.31
N ALA A 681 15.78 11.29 -8.19
CA ALA A 681 15.05 12.04 -9.21
C ALA A 681 14.15 13.14 -8.60
N LEU A 682 13.48 12.85 -7.47
CA LEU A 682 12.72 13.86 -6.73
C LEU A 682 13.60 14.99 -6.18
N VAL A 683 14.77 14.64 -5.63
CA VAL A 683 15.72 15.64 -5.11
C VAL A 683 16.20 16.58 -6.22
N ASP A 684 16.54 16.03 -7.39
CA ASP A 684 17.01 16.83 -8.52
C ASP A 684 15.89 17.69 -9.12
N LEU A 685 14.67 17.15 -9.21
CA LEU A 685 13.49 17.91 -9.64
C LEU A 685 13.24 19.12 -8.74
N VAL A 686 13.25 18.92 -7.41
CA VAL A 686 13.04 20.01 -6.44
C VAL A 686 14.19 21.01 -6.50
N GLY A 687 15.43 20.52 -6.50
CA GLY A 687 16.64 21.35 -6.57
C GLY A 687 16.63 22.28 -7.78
N GLY A 688 16.42 21.71 -8.97
CA GLY A 688 16.34 22.45 -10.23
C GLY A 688 15.17 23.43 -10.24
N ALA A 689 13.96 22.99 -9.87
CA ALA A 689 12.78 23.85 -9.88
C ALA A 689 12.89 25.04 -8.92
N VAL A 690 13.41 24.84 -7.71
CA VAL A 690 13.61 25.93 -6.74
C VAL A 690 14.73 26.87 -7.18
N SER A 691 15.80 26.36 -7.79
CA SER A 691 16.87 27.19 -8.39
C SER A 691 16.35 28.02 -9.56
N ASP A 692 15.68 27.42 -10.54
CA ASP A 692 15.09 28.13 -11.68
C ASP A 692 14.11 29.22 -11.24
N LEU A 693 13.27 28.91 -10.25
CA LEU A 693 12.34 29.88 -9.68
C LEU A 693 13.07 31.04 -8.97
N THR A 694 14.17 30.74 -8.28
CA THR A 694 15.01 31.74 -7.61
C THR A 694 15.70 32.64 -8.63
N ALA A 695 16.27 32.07 -9.70
CA ALA A 695 16.85 32.81 -10.82
C ALA A 695 15.83 33.74 -11.48
N ALA A 696 14.64 33.24 -11.85
CA ALA A 696 13.58 34.04 -12.44
C ALA A 696 13.10 35.18 -11.50
N THR A 697 13.02 34.92 -10.20
CA THR A 697 12.69 35.94 -9.19
C THR A 697 13.75 37.04 -9.16
N LEU A 698 15.04 36.68 -9.15
CA LEU A 698 16.15 37.64 -9.16
C LEU A 698 16.19 38.45 -10.46
N ALA A 699 15.94 37.85 -11.62
CA ALA A 699 15.84 38.55 -12.90
C ALA A 699 14.69 39.58 -12.89
N GLY A 700 13.52 39.20 -12.35
CA GLY A 700 12.40 40.10 -12.14
C GLY A 700 12.73 41.28 -11.22
N THR A 701 13.34 41.01 -10.07
CA THR A 701 13.77 42.04 -9.11
C THR A 701 14.80 42.97 -9.72
N LEU A 702 15.81 42.44 -10.40
CA LEU A 702 16.81 43.24 -11.10
C LEU A 702 16.12 44.18 -12.11
N ARG A 703 15.21 43.66 -12.94
CA ARG A 703 14.47 44.48 -13.91
C ARG A 703 13.63 45.56 -13.23
N ALA A 704 12.97 45.24 -12.12
CA ALA A 704 12.14 46.19 -11.37
C ALA A 704 12.99 47.36 -10.85
N VAL A 705 14.12 47.06 -10.21
CA VAL A 705 15.06 48.04 -9.65
C VAL A 705 15.70 48.90 -10.75
N VAL A 706 16.15 48.27 -11.84
CA VAL A 706 16.75 48.98 -12.97
C VAL A 706 15.75 49.94 -13.60
N ARG A 707 14.49 49.51 -13.78
CA ARG A 707 13.42 50.35 -14.35
C ARG A 707 13.13 51.59 -13.52
N GLU A 708 13.04 51.45 -12.20
CA GLU A 708 12.78 52.59 -11.33
C GLU A 708 13.94 53.58 -11.25
N GLY A 709 15.19 53.10 -11.27
CA GLY A 709 16.36 53.95 -11.16
C GLY A 709 16.88 54.55 -12.48
N TRP A 710 16.75 53.82 -13.60
CA TRP A 710 17.45 54.10 -14.86
C TRP A 710 16.61 53.80 -16.13
N GLY A 711 15.32 53.48 -16.00
CA GLY A 711 14.49 53.09 -17.14
C GLY A 711 14.96 51.77 -17.76
N ASP A 712 15.26 51.75 -19.05
CA ASP A 712 15.55 50.47 -19.72
C ASP A 712 17.01 50.02 -19.64
N THR A 713 17.94 50.93 -19.41
CA THR A 713 19.38 50.66 -19.53
C THR A 713 20.16 51.18 -18.32
N LEU A 714 20.75 50.26 -17.56
CA LEU A 714 21.71 50.57 -16.50
C LEU A 714 23.04 51.05 -17.11
N PRO A 715 23.75 52.04 -16.52
CA PRO A 715 25.04 52.55 -17.03
C PRO A 715 26.18 51.52 -16.97
N THR A 716 25.92 50.33 -16.46
CA THR A 716 26.84 49.19 -16.43
C THR A 716 26.10 47.95 -16.92
N ARG A 717 26.80 47.03 -17.61
CA ARG A 717 26.35 45.64 -17.69
C ARG A 717 26.44 45.04 -16.28
N PHE A 718 25.52 44.16 -15.94
CA PHE A 718 25.39 43.62 -14.58
C PHE A 718 24.93 42.17 -14.65
N ALA A 719 25.64 41.28 -13.97
CA ALA A 719 25.35 39.86 -13.89
C ALA A 719 25.35 39.39 -12.43
N VAL A 720 24.43 38.48 -12.13
CA VAL A 720 24.33 37.76 -10.86
C VAL A 720 24.82 36.34 -11.13
N ILE A 721 25.80 35.90 -10.35
CA ILE A 721 26.37 34.57 -10.42
C ILE A 721 25.87 33.80 -9.19
N GLY A 722 25.08 32.76 -9.39
CA GLY A 722 24.68 31.84 -8.33
C GLY A 722 25.89 31.06 -7.83
N MET A 723 25.94 30.85 -6.52
CA MET A 723 27.00 30.13 -5.81
C MET A 723 26.39 29.03 -4.93
N GLY A 724 27.24 28.21 -4.30
CA GLY A 724 26.80 27.20 -3.35
C GLY A 724 25.72 26.26 -3.92
N ARG A 725 24.66 26.00 -3.15
CA ARG A 725 23.55 25.17 -3.61
C ARG A 725 22.70 25.84 -4.69
N PHE A 726 22.74 27.17 -4.81
CA PHE A 726 21.98 27.87 -5.83
C PHE A 726 22.56 27.62 -7.21
N GLY A 727 23.84 27.94 -7.40
CA GLY A 727 24.54 27.66 -8.66
C GLY A 727 24.77 26.16 -8.91
N GLY A 728 24.62 25.31 -7.89
CA GLY A 728 24.59 23.86 -8.05
C GLY A 728 23.24 23.26 -8.43
N HIS A 729 22.16 24.03 -8.60
CA HIS A 729 20.80 23.51 -8.83
C HIS A 729 20.29 22.57 -7.71
N GLU A 730 20.66 22.86 -6.47
CA GLU A 730 20.45 21.99 -5.30
C GLU A 730 19.70 22.71 -4.15
N LEU A 731 18.94 23.77 -4.47
CA LEU A 731 18.17 24.49 -3.46
C LEU A 731 17.02 23.62 -2.92
N GLY A 732 16.91 23.57 -1.60
CA GLY A 732 15.68 23.16 -0.92
C GLY A 732 14.79 24.35 -0.57
N TYR A 733 13.56 24.09 -0.11
CA TYR A 733 12.55 25.12 0.21
C TYR A 733 12.99 26.20 1.22
N GLY A 734 13.95 25.87 2.09
CA GLY A 734 14.48 26.78 3.12
C GLY A 734 15.85 27.37 2.79
N SER A 735 16.29 27.31 1.54
CA SER A 735 17.63 27.75 1.14
C SER A 735 17.66 29.24 0.79
N ASP A 736 18.79 29.87 1.12
CA ASP A 736 19.10 31.24 0.71
C ASP A 736 19.67 31.26 -0.72
N ALA A 737 19.70 32.44 -1.34
CA ALA A 737 20.35 32.65 -2.64
C ALA A 737 21.79 33.15 -2.43
N ASP A 738 22.73 32.21 -2.40
CA ASP A 738 24.17 32.51 -2.41
C ASP A 738 24.57 33.07 -3.80
N VAL A 739 25.13 34.28 -3.87
CA VAL A 739 25.47 34.93 -5.15
C VAL A 739 26.77 35.75 -5.11
N LEU A 740 27.33 35.99 -6.29
CA LEU A 740 28.30 37.05 -6.57
C LEU A 740 27.67 38.07 -7.55
N PHE A 741 28.09 39.33 -7.44
CA PHE A 741 27.67 40.40 -8.35
C PHE A 741 28.85 40.89 -9.17
N VAL A 742 28.70 40.82 -10.49
CA VAL A 742 29.71 41.22 -11.47
C VAL A 742 29.12 42.35 -12.30
N HIS A 743 29.91 43.37 -12.58
CA HIS A 743 29.49 44.43 -13.49
C HIS A 743 30.61 44.85 -14.45
N GLU A 744 30.27 45.51 -15.54
CA GLU A 744 31.23 46.09 -16.48
C GLU A 744 30.69 47.42 -17.00
N PRO A 745 31.42 48.55 -16.85
CA PRO A 745 30.97 49.85 -17.35
C PRO A 745 30.59 49.77 -18.83
N ARG A 746 29.48 50.43 -19.22
CA ARG A 746 29.16 50.58 -20.65
C ARG A 746 30.12 51.57 -21.30
N GLU A 747 30.23 51.49 -22.62
CA GLU A 747 31.04 52.42 -23.40
C GLU A 747 30.66 53.88 -23.10
N GLY A 748 31.66 54.71 -22.81
CA GLY A 748 31.47 56.12 -22.46
C GLY A 748 31.07 56.39 -21.00
N VAL A 749 30.84 55.37 -20.16
CA VAL A 749 30.50 55.53 -18.74
C VAL A 749 31.76 55.40 -17.88
N SER A 750 31.95 56.31 -16.92
CA SER A 750 33.06 56.23 -15.98
C SER A 750 32.93 55.04 -15.02
N GLU A 751 34.06 54.43 -14.62
CA GLU A 751 34.03 53.30 -13.68
C GLU A 751 33.37 53.65 -12.34
N ARG A 752 33.52 54.89 -11.88
CA ARG A 752 32.87 55.40 -10.68
C ARG A 752 31.35 55.39 -10.80
N GLU A 753 30.82 55.99 -11.86
CA GLU A 753 29.37 56.05 -12.11
C GLU A 753 28.77 54.64 -12.25
N ALA A 754 29.44 53.77 -13.00
CA ALA A 754 29.04 52.37 -13.16
C ALA A 754 29.00 51.62 -11.82
N SER A 755 30.02 51.81 -10.98
CA SER A 755 30.11 51.16 -9.66
C SER A 755 29.07 51.70 -8.67
N GLU A 756 28.82 53.01 -8.65
CA GLU A 756 27.78 53.62 -7.81
C GLU A 756 26.38 53.08 -8.19
N ALA A 757 26.11 52.95 -9.49
CA ALA A 757 24.87 52.35 -9.98
C ALA A 757 24.74 50.87 -9.61
N ALA A 758 25.78 50.07 -9.81
CA ALA A 758 25.80 48.65 -9.44
C ALA A 758 25.55 48.42 -7.94
N ASN A 759 26.20 49.22 -7.08
CA ASN A 759 26.00 49.15 -5.63
C ASN A 759 24.56 49.48 -5.23
N LYS A 760 23.96 50.51 -5.86
CA LYS A 760 22.57 50.87 -5.62
C LYS A 760 21.61 49.75 -6.04
N VAL A 761 21.85 49.11 -7.17
CA VAL A 761 21.07 47.94 -7.61
C VAL A 761 21.12 46.82 -6.57
N VAL A 762 22.33 46.42 -6.13
CA VAL A 762 22.49 45.35 -5.13
C VAL A 762 21.79 45.70 -3.81
N ALA A 763 21.97 46.93 -3.32
CA ALA A 763 21.34 47.37 -2.07
C ALA A 763 19.81 47.30 -2.16
N GLU A 764 19.23 47.73 -3.28
CA GLU A 764 17.79 47.77 -3.45
C GLU A 764 17.19 46.38 -3.70
N MET A 765 17.86 45.51 -4.46
CA MET A 765 17.45 44.11 -4.62
C MET A 765 17.37 43.40 -3.26
N ARG A 766 18.42 43.54 -2.43
CA ARG A 766 18.47 42.96 -1.09
C ARG A 766 17.36 43.50 -0.19
N ARG A 767 17.08 44.81 -0.27
CA ARG A 767 16.03 45.46 0.52
C ARG A 767 14.65 44.94 0.12
N LEU A 768 14.31 44.99 -1.16
CA LEU A 768 12.96 44.69 -1.67
C LEU A 768 12.55 43.22 -1.49
N LEU A 769 13.48 42.28 -1.64
CA LEU A 769 13.21 40.85 -1.45
C LEU A 769 12.98 40.46 0.02
N GLN A 770 13.41 41.30 0.96
CA GLN A 770 13.25 41.12 2.40
C GLN A 770 12.08 41.90 3.00
N VAL A 771 11.43 42.78 2.22
CA VAL A 771 10.26 43.55 2.71
C VAL A 771 9.19 42.57 3.22
N PRO A 772 8.68 42.76 4.46
CA PRO A 772 7.59 41.95 4.98
C PRO A 772 6.40 41.98 4.02
N SER A 773 5.92 40.79 3.62
CA SER A 773 4.79 40.66 2.71
C SER A 773 4.02 39.38 3.02
N ALA A 774 2.95 39.10 2.28
CA ALA A 774 2.25 37.83 2.35
C ALA A 774 3.14 36.64 1.92
N ASP A 775 4.19 36.90 1.13
CA ASP A 775 5.11 35.89 0.60
C ASP A 775 6.32 35.64 1.52
N PRO A 776 6.90 34.42 1.53
CA PRO A 776 8.20 34.17 2.17
C PRO A 776 9.28 35.14 1.65
N PRO A 777 10.19 35.62 2.51
CA PRO A 777 11.34 36.42 2.06
C PRO A 777 12.31 35.55 1.25
N LEU A 778 13.06 36.19 0.34
CA LEU A 778 14.20 35.57 -0.34
C LEU A 778 15.47 36.28 0.11
N LEU A 779 16.30 35.61 0.90
CA LEU A 779 17.57 36.15 1.36
C LEU A 779 18.62 36.01 0.27
N ILE A 780 19.36 37.10 0.04
CA ILE A 780 20.53 37.11 -0.84
C ILE A 780 21.76 37.15 0.07
N ASP A 781 22.55 36.08 0.01
CA ASP A 781 23.85 35.98 0.66
C ASP A 781 24.96 36.23 -0.37
N ALA A 782 25.90 37.12 -0.06
CA ALA A 782 27.04 37.45 -0.90
C ALA A 782 28.38 37.24 -0.17
N ASP A 783 28.39 36.45 0.91
CA ASP A 783 29.56 36.26 1.77
C ASP A 783 30.68 35.42 1.13
N LEU A 784 30.41 34.73 0.02
CA LEU A 784 31.39 33.99 -0.78
C LEU A 784 32.22 34.87 -1.73
N ARG A 785 32.01 36.18 -1.74
CA ARG A 785 32.78 37.12 -2.57
C ARG A 785 34.24 37.26 -2.11
N PRO A 786 35.15 37.71 -2.99
CA PRO A 786 36.53 38.03 -2.61
C PRO A 786 36.59 38.91 -1.36
N GLU A 787 37.46 38.53 -0.41
CA GLU A 787 37.62 39.16 0.91
C GLU A 787 36.38 39.03 1.84
N GLY A 788 35.40 38.21 1.47
CA GLY A 788 34.21 37.90 2.24
C GLY A 788 33.43 39.16 2.64
N LYS A 789 33.01 39.24 3.92
CA LYS A 789 32.26 40.38 4.46
C LYS A 789 32.97 41.73 4.34
N SER A 790 34.30 41.71 4.29
CA SER A 790 35.13 42.92 4.21
C SER A 790 35.36 43.39 2.77
N GLY A 791 35.05 42.54 1.77
CA GLY A 791 35.17 42.88 0.37
C GLY A 791 33.97 43.66 -0.18
N PRO A 792 34.16 44.37 -1.31
CA PRO A 792 33.09 45.11 -1.99
C PRO A 792 31.97 44.14 -2.42
N LEU A 793 30.71 44.55 -2.23
CA LEU A 793 29.53 43.74 -2.56
C LEU A 793 29.39 43.43 -4.05
N VAL A 794 29.92 44.30 -4.90
CA VAL A 794 29.90 44.17 -6.36
C VAL A 794 31.25 44.63 -6.90
N ARG A 795 31.77 43.92 -7.90
CA ARG A 795 33.09 44.16 -8.50
C ARG A 795 33.01 44.17 -10.02
N THR A 796 33.90 44.94 -10.64
CA THR A 796 34.06 44.88 -12.09
C THR A 796 34.65 43.53 -12.51
N LEU A 797 34.37 43.06 -13.73
CA LEU A 797 35.01 41.84 -14.27
C LEU A 797 36.55 41.96 -14.25
N ALA A 798 37.07 43.13 -14.61
CA ALA A 798 38.51 43.43 -14.54
C ALA A 798 39.06 43.38 -13.10
N SER A 799 38.27 43.82 -12.10
CA SER A 799 38.64 43.71 -10.68
C SER A 799 38.67 42.26 -10.21
N TYR A 800 37.75 41.41 -10.67
CA TYR A 800 37.80 39.96 -10.41
C TYR A 800 39.04 39.33 -11.05
N GLU A 801 39.35 39.66 -12.31
CA GLU A 801 40.53 39.14 -13.00
C GLU A 801 41.83 39.54 -12.28
N ALA A 802 41.96 40.82 -11.94
CA ALA A 802 43.12 41.32 -11.20
C ALA A 802 43.23 40.65 -9.82
N TYR A 803 42.10 40.42 -9.15
CA TYR A 803 42.09 39.77 -7.84
C TYR A 803 42.54 38.32 -7.93
N TYR A 804 41.87 37.52 -8.75
CA TYR A 804 42.16 36.09 -8.84
C TYR A 804 43.54 35.79 -9.41
N ARG A 805 44.07 36.63 -10.31
CA ARG A 805 45.44 36.49 -10.80
C ARG A 805 46.49 36.64 -9.70
N ARG A 806 46.23 37.44 -8.67
CA ARG A 806 47.23 37.82 -7.65
C ARG A 806 47.02 37.19 -6.29
N TRP A 807 45.77 36.99 -5.89
CA TRP A 807 45.40 36.67 -4.51
C TRP A 807 44.40 35.51 -4.37
N ALA A 808 44.07 34.78 -5.45
CA ALA A 808 43.10 33.68 -5.38
C ALA A 808 43.50 32.65 -4.33
N LEU A 809 42.64 32.48 -3.33
CA LEU A 809 42.80 31.50 -2.25
C LEU A 809 42.22 30.15 -2.66
N VAL A 810 42.73 29.07 -2.05
CA VAL A 810 42.30 27.70 -2.38
C VAL A 810 40.81 27.48 -2.10
N TRP A 811 40.28 28.04 -1.00
CA TRP A 811 38.86 27.95 -0.68
C TRP A 811 37.96 28.66 -1.70
N GLU A 812 38.46 29.72 -2.36
CA GLU A 812 37.70 30.43 -3.40
C GLU A 812 37.60 29.58 -4.65
N ARG A 813 38.68 28.90 -5.05
CA ARG A 813 38.66 27.92 -6.16
C ARG A 813 37.63 26.83 -5.91
N HIS A 814 37.57 26.33 -4.68
CA HIS A 814 36.59 25.35 -4.23
C HIS A 814 35.15 25.90 -4.30
N ALA A 815 34.90 27.12 -3.81
CA ALA A 815 33.57 27.74 -3.91
C ALA A 815 33.14 28.01 -5.37
N LEU A 816 34.08 28.37 -6.25
CA LEU A 816 33.84 28.65 -7.66
C LEU A 816 33.41 27.42 -8.48
N LEU A 817 33.59 26.18 -7.98
CA LEU A 817 32.99 24.98 -8.59
C LEU A 817 31.47 25.08 -8.73
N ARG A 818 30.83 25.90 -7.90
CA ARG A 818 29.38 26.12 -7.89
C ARG A 818 28.94 27.39 -8.62
N ALA A 819 29.86 28.13 -9.25
CA ALA A 819 29.54 29.39 -9.90
C ALA A 819 28.79 29.19 -11.22
N GLU A 820 27.60 29.78 -11.33
CA GLU A 820 26.76 29.74 -12.53
C GLU A 820 26.03 31.08 -12.78
N PRO A 821 25.96 31.62 -14.00
CA PRO A 821 25.15 32.80 -14.30
C PRO A 821 23.64 32.56 -14.15
N VAL A 822 23.00 33.30 -13.24
CA VAL A 822 21.57 33.08 -12.88
C VAL A 822 20.64 34.24 -13.25
N ALA A 823 21.15 35.46 -13.38
CA ALA A 823 20.37 36.61 -13.83
C ALA A 823 21.27 37.74 -14.37
N GLY A 824 20.70 38.63 -15.19
CA GLY A 824 21.41 39.81 -15.72
C GLY A 824 21.94 39.62 -17.14
N ASP A 825 23.07 40.26 -17.44
CA ASP A 825 23.70 40.25 -18.77
C ASP A 825 24.38 38.90 -19.05
N GLU A 826 23.86 38.16 -20.03
CA GLU A 826 24.31 36.81 -20.38
C GLU A 826 25.77 36.76 -20.84
N ASP A 827 26.20 37.75 -21.63
CA ASP A 827 27.57 37.83 -22.15
C ASP A 827 28.58 38.08 -21.02
N LEU A 828 28.27 39.01 -20.11
CA LEU A 828 29.09 39.26 -18.93
C LEU A 828 29.17 38.02 -18.02
N GLY A 829 28.05 37.32 -17.82
CA GLY A 829 28.02 36.08 -17.06
C GLY A 829 28.90 34.99 -17.67
N ARG A 830 28.81 34.79 -18.99
CA ARG A 830 29.66 33.86 -19.74
C ARG A 830 31.16 34.22 -19.61
N ARG A 831 31.52 35.48 -19.79
CA ARG A 831 32.91 35.95 -19.64
C ARG A 831 33.42 35.81 -18.20
N PHE A 832 32.55 35.93 -17.19
CA PHE A 832 32.92 35.61 -15.82
C PHE A 832 33.23 34.11 -15.65
N VAL A 833 32.42 33.22 -16.25
CA VAL A 833 32.69 31.77 -16.24
C VAL A 833 34.02 31.45 -16.93
N GLU A 834 34.27 32.01 -18.11
CA GLU A 834 35.54 31.86 -18.84
C GLU A 834 36.75 32.32 -18.00
N LEU A 835 36.59 33.37 -17.19
CA LEU A 835 37.61 33.86 -16.27
C LEU A 835 37.92 32.85 -15.14
N ILE A 836 36.91 32.18 -14.59
CA ILE A 836 37.08 31.31 -13.41
C ILE A 836 37.35 29.84 -13.75
N ASP A 837 37.02 29.39 -14.96
CA ASP A 837 37.19 27.99 -15.37
C ASP A 837 38.61 27.47 -15.18
N PRO A 838 39.68 28.20 -15.54
CA PRO A 838 41.05 27.76 -15.26
C PRO A 838 41.40 27.66 -13.77
N LEU A 839 40.67 28.38 -12.90
CA LEU A 839 40.91 28.39 -11.46
C LEU A 839 40.24 27.21 -10.76
N ARG A 840 39.01 26.87 -11.18
CA ARG A 840 38.21 25.79 -10.58
C ARG A 840 38.43 24.44 -11.26
N TYR A 841 38.94 24.42 -12.49
CA TYR A 841 39.31 23.21 -13.24
C TYR A 841 40.77 23.29 -13.72
N PRO A 842 41.74 23.30 -12.79
CA PRO A 842 43.16 23.43 -13.15
C PRO A 842 43.62 22.26 -14.03
N ALA A 843 44.34 22.55 -15.11
CA ALA A 843 44.72 21.56 -16.13
C ALA A 843 45.56 20.38 -15.58
N GLY A 844 46.35 20.60 -14.53
CA GLY A 844 47.14 19.57 -13.85
C GLY A 844 46.59 19.14 -12.49
N GLY A 845 45.34 19.50 -12.16
CA GLY A 845 44.78 19.30 -10.82
C GLY A 845 45.38 20.23 -9.76
N LEU A 846 44.93 20.06 -8.52
CA LEU A 846 45.55 20.72 -7.36
C LEU A 846 46.84 20.03 -6.93
N ASP A 847 47.80 20.82 -6.46
CA ASP A 847 48.96 20.30 -5.75
C ASP A 847 48.60 19.79 -4.34
N GLU A 848 49.50 18.99 -3.76
CA GLU A 848 49.29 18.35 -2.46
C GLU A 848 49.22 19.34 -1.28
N ASP A 849 49.77 20.55 -1.42
CA ASP A 849 49.66 21.59 -0.39
C ASP A 849 48.25 22.20 -0.38
N ALA A 850 47.69 22.48 -1.56
CA ALA A 850 46.32 22.95 -1.72
C ALA A 850 45.29 21.89 -1.29
N VAL A 851 45.53 20.60 -1.60
CA VAL A 851 44.69 19.50 -1.08
C VAL A 851 44.71 19.46 0.45
N ARG A 852 45.90 19.60 1.07
CA ARG A 852 46.03 19.68 2.53
C ARG A 852 45.32 20.91 3.11
N GLU A 853 45.34 22.04 2.42
CA GLU A 853 44.59 23.23 2.82
C GLU A 853 43.07 22.99 2.81
N ILE A 854 42.53 22.39 1.74
CA ILE A 854 41.09 22.03 1.64
C ILE A 854 40.69 21.10 2.79
N ARG A 855 41.48 20.07 3.08
CA ARG A 855 41.24 19.16 4.20
C ARG A 855 41.21 19.88 5.55
N ARG A 856 42.14 20.81 5.79
CA ARG A 856 42.17 21.63 7.02
C ARG A 856 40.95 22.54 7.13
N LEU A 857 40.52 23.14 6.01
CA LEU A 857 39.32 23.97 5.97
C LEU A 857 38.07 23.17 6.31
N LYS A 858 37.95 21.95 5.77
CA LYS A 858 36.84 21.04 6.09
C LYS A 858 36.82 20.67 7.56
N ALA A 859 37.96 20.24 8.11
CA ALA A 859 38.08 19.86 9.52
C ALA A 859 37.75 21.04 10.46
N ARG A 860 38.20 22.25 10.14
CA ARG A 860 37.86 23.45 10.90
C ARG A 860 36.36 23.75 10.83
N MET A 861 35.77 23.64 9.65
CA MET A 861 34.33 23.86 9.47
C MET A 861 33.49 22.85 10.29
N GLU A 862 33.87 21.58 10.33
CA GLU A 862 33.24 20.56 11.19
C GLU A 862 33.32 20.93 12.67
N ALA A 863 34.48 21.40 13.14
CA ALA A 863 34.70 21.75 14.54
C ALA A 863 34.00 23.06 14.98
N GLU A 864 33.94 24.06 14.09
CA GLU A 864 33.52 25.42 14.46
C GLU A 864 32.07 25.76 14.10
N ARG A 865 31.49 25.13 13.06
CA ARG A 865 30.16 25.52 12.53
C ARG A 865 28.99 24.66 13.00
N LEU A 866 29.22 23.52 13.64
CA LEU A 866 28.13 22.74 14.22
C LEU A 866 27.49 23.51 15.38
N PRO A 867 26.15 23.74 15.39
CA PRO A 867 25.51 24.50 16.46
C PRO A 867 25.72 23.87 17.84
N ARG A 868 25.97 24.70 18.86
CA ARG A 868 26.13 24.23 20.25
C ARG A 868 24.86 23.48 20.71
N GLY A 869 25.03 22.24 21.14
CA GLY A 869 23.95 21.37 21.61
C GLY A 869 23.18 20.61 20.52
N ALA A 870 23.54 20.77 19.24
CA ALA A 870 23.03 19.89 18.18
C ALA A 870 23.66 18.50 18.28
N ASP A 871 22.87 17.44 18.04
CA ASP A 871 23.40 16.08 17.91
C ASP A 871 24.11 15.94 16.55
N PRO A 872 25.45 15.77 16.50
CA PRO A 872 26.17 15.63 15.25
C PRO A 872 25.66 14.45 14.40
N LYS A 873 25.17 13.38 15.05
CA LYS A 873 24.72 12.16 14.37
C LYS A 873 23.38 12.31 13.66
N LEU A 874 22.66 13.42 13.91
CA LEU A 874 21.35 13.71 13.32
C LEU A 874 21.36 15.02 12.51
N HIS A 875 22.52 15.63 12.32
CA HIS A 875 22.64 16.89 11.59
C HIS A 875 22.91 16.64 10.10
N ALA A 876 21.87 16.78 9.27
CA ALA A 876 21.86 16.50 7.83
C ALA A 876 22.91 17.28 7.02
N LYS A 877 23.22 18.52 7.41
CA LYS A 877 24.16 19.36 6.67
C LYS A 877 25.64 19.19 7.08
N LEU A 878 25.94 19.43 8.36
CA LEU A 878 27.30 19.50 8.91
C LEU A 878 27.72 18.27 9.74
N GLY A 879 26.80 17.34 10.00
CA GLY A 879 27.12 16.12 10.73
C GLY A 879 28.01 15.16 9.91
N PRO A 880 28.72 14.23 10.57
CA PRO A 880 29.54 13.24 9.87
C PRO A 880 28.71 12.42 8.88
N GLY A 881 29.14 12.34 7.63
CA GLY A 881 28.43 11.70 6.52
C GLY A 881 27.19 12.46 6.02
N GLY A 882 26.99 13.71 6.44
CA GLY A 882 25.94 14.59 5.93
C GLY A 882 26.32 15.25 4.60
N LEU A 883 25.48 16.21 4.14
CA LEU A 883 25.63 16.87 2.84
C LEU A 883 27.03 17.44 2.61
N SER A 884 27.59 18.10 3.63
CA SER A 884 28.89 18.74 3.48
C SER A 884 30.04 17.75 3.31
N ASP A 885 29.93 16.52 3.82
CA ASP A 885 30.97 15.51 3.62
C ASP A 885 30.97 15.03 2.17
N VAL A 886 29.78 14.72 1.64
CA VAL A 886 29.62 14.28 0.25
C VAL A 886 30.04 15.38 -0.72
N GLU A 887 29.52 16.61 -0.54
CA GLU A 887 29.84 17.75 -1.39
C GLU A 887 31.34 18.00 -1.47
N TRP A 888 32.04 18.07 -0.34
CA TRP A 888 33.47 18.36 -0.32
C TRP A 888 34.30 17.22 -0.91
N THR A 889 33.87 15.97 -0.74
CA THR A 889 34.52 14.80 -1.35
C THR A 889 34.44 14.87 -2.87
N VAL A 890 33.25 15.16 -3.40
CA VAL A 890 33.04 15.32 -4.86
C VAL A 890 33.79 16.54 -5.39
N GLN A 891 33.72 17.68 -4.70
CA GLN A 891 34.42 18.90 -5.09
C GLN A 891 35.95 18.74 -5.08
N LEU A 892 36.51 17.97 -4.14
CA LEU A 892 37.93 17.64 -4.16
C LEU A 892 38.28 16.79 -5.39
N ALA A 893 37.45 15.81 -5.76
CA ALA A 893 37.65 15.03 -6.97
C ALA A 893 37.60 15.93 -8.23
N GLN A 894 36.66 16.89 -8.30
CA GLN A 894 36.60 17.87 -9.38
C GLN A 894 37.89 18.71 -9.45
N LEU A 895 38.36 19.25 -8.32
CA LEU A 895 39.57 20.09 -8.30
C LEU A 895 40.84 19.34 -8.68
N ARG A 896 40.90 18.03 -8.40
CA ARG A 896 42.04 17.18 -8.78
C ARG A 896 41.99 16.72 -10.22
N HIS A 897 40.80 16.46 -10.78
CA HIS A 897 40.68 15.67 -12.00
C HIS A 897 39.87 16.34 -13.12
N ALA A 898 39.11 17.42 -12.88
CA ALA A 898 38.28 18.03 -13.92
C ALA A 898 39.07 18.72 -15.05
N GLY A 899 40.37 18.98 -14.84
CA GLY A 899 41.29 19.37 -15.92
C GLY A 899 41.36 18.31 -17.02
N GLU A 900 41.38 17.03 -16.64
CA GLU A 900 41.55 15.87 -17.52
C GLU A 900 40.24 15.14 -17.83
N VAL A 901 39.26 15.19 -16.93
CA VAL A 901 37.96 14.52 -17.03
C VAL A 901 36.85 15.56 -17.27
N PRO A 902 36.41 15.79 -18.52
CA PRO A 902 35.43 16.83 -18.84
C PRO A 902 34.07 16.65 -18.14
N GLY A 903 33.66 15.40 -17.86
CA GLY A 903 32.39 15.10 -17.17
C GLY A 903 32.32 15.68 -15.74
N LEU A 904 33.46 15.94 -15.11
CA LEU A 904 33.53 16.59 -13.79
C LEU A 904 33.32 18.11 -13.86
N ARG A 905 33.23 18.71 -15.05
CA ARG A 905 33.02 20.16 -15.25
C ARG A 905 31.53 20.51 -15.20
N THR A 906 30.88 20.15 -14.10
CA THR A 906 29.50 20.46 -13.78
C THR A 906 29.43 21.17 -12.43
N THR A 907 28.40 21.96 -12.21
CA THR A 907 28.13 22.61 -10.91
C THR A 907 27.31 21.71 -9.98
N ARG A 908 26.81 20.56 -10.46
CA ARG A 908 25.89 19.65 -9.75
C ARG A 908 26.62 18.48 -9.10
N THR A 909 26.33 18.20 -7.83
CA THR A 909 27.04 17.19 -7.03
C THR A 909 26.82 15.78 -7.55
N ARG A 910 25.57 15.40 -7.82
CA ARG A 910 25.23 14.04 -8.25
C ARG A 910 25.77 13.75 -9.65
N GLU A 911 25.71 14.73 -10.56
CA GLU A 911 26.33 14.60 -11.89
C GLU A 911 27.86 14.46 -11.78
N ALA A 912 28.51 15.27 -10.94
CA ALA A 912 29.95 15.16 -10.71
C ALA A 912 30.34 13.82 -10.05
N LEU A 913 29.52 13.30 -9.12
CA LEU A 913 29.71 11.99 -8.49
C LEU A 913 29.58 10.85 -9.52
N ALA A 914 28.57 10.91 -10.38
CA ALA A 914 28.39 9.94 -11.48
C ALA A 914 29.57 9.99 -12.47
N ALA A 915 30.04 11.20 -12.83
CA ALA A 915 31.20 11.37 -13.69
C ALA A 915 32.51 10.88 -13.05
N ALA A 916 32.68 11.05 -11.73
CA ALA A 916 33.82 10.52 -10.99
C ALA A 916 33.85 8.99 -11.01
N ARG A 917 32.69 8.36 -10.82
CA ARG A 917 32.50 6.91 -10.93
C ARG A 917 32.80 6.40 -12.34
N GLU A 918 32.23 7.04 -13.37
CA GLU A 918 32.48 6.65 -14.78
C GLU A 918 33.95 6.77 -15.18
N ALA A 919 34.67 7.74 -14.61
CA ALA A 919 36.10 7.91 -14.81
C ALA A 919 36.97 6.96 -13.95
N GLY A 920 36.37 6.10 -13.12
CA GLY A 920 37.08 5.17 -12.24
C GLY A 920 37.80 5.85 -11.06
N LEU A 921 37.44 7.09 -10.72
CA LEU A 921 38.00 7.83 -9.59
C LEU A 921 37.40 7.40 -8.24
N MET A 922 36.25 6.72 -8.30
CA MET A 922 35.52 6.17 -7.16
C MET A 922 34.95 4.81 -7.56
N SER A 923 34.83 3.88 -6.61
CA SER A 923 34.16 2.60 -6.88
C SER A 923 32.65 2.79 -7.07
N GLU A 924 32.00 1.85 -7.76
CA GLU A 924 30.53 1.81 -7.91
C GLU A 924 29.82 1.81 -6.54
N GLU A 925 30.35 1.06 -5.58
CA GLU A 925 29.79 0.95 -4.23
C GLU A 925 29.92 2.26 -3.44
N ASP A 926 31.08 2.92 -3.50
CA ASP A 926 31.30 4.18 -2.80
C ASP A 926 30.43 5.29 -3.36
N ALA A 927 30.36 5.38 -4.70
CA ALA A 927 29.52 6.37 -5.37
C ALA A 927 28.04 6.17 -5.02
N ALA A 928 27.55 4.93 -4.99
CA ALA A 928 26.17 4.62 -4.61
C ALA A 928 25.87 5.03 -3.15
N HIS A 929 26.78 4.73 -2.20
CA HIS A 929 26.60 5.10 -0.81
C HIS A 929 26.67 6.61 -0.55
N LEU A 930 27.56 7.33 -1.25
CA LEU A 930 27.63 8.79 -1.17
C LEU A 930 26.37 9.44 -1.78
N ASP A 931 25.86 8.89 -2.88
CA ASP A 931 24.61 9.34 -3.49
C ASP A 931 23.41 9.13 -2.55
N GLU A 932 23.31 7.93 -1.95
CA GLU A 932 22.26 7.61 -0.96
C GLU A 932 22.28 8.60 0.22
N ALA A 933 23.46 8.92 0.74
CA ALA A 933 23.63 9.87 1.83
C ALA A 933 23.25 11.31 1.42
N TRP A 934 23.64 11.74 0.22
CA TRP A 934 23.29 13.04 -0.33
C TRP A 934 21.77 13.20 -0.50
N VAL A 935 21.14 12.21 -1.12
CA VAL A 935 19.69 12.19 -1.35
C VAL A 935 18.95 12.20 -0.03
N LEU A 936 19.28 11.30 0.89
CA LEU A 936 18.60 11.20 2.17
C LEU A 936 18.74 12.49 2.99
N ALA A 937 19.95 13.04 3.10
CA ALA A 937 20.18 14.27 3.85
C ALA A 937 19.47 15.49 3.22
N THR A 938 19.38 15.56 1.88
CA THR A 938 18.61 16.62 1.20
C THR A 938 17.11 16.48 1.48
N ARG A 939 16.58 15.25 1.36
CA ARG A 939 15.16 14.98 1.66
C ARG A 939 14.82 15.29 3.12
N VAL A 940 15.69 15.00 4.08
CA VAL A 940 15.47 15.36 5.49
C VAL A 940 15.30 16.87 5.66
N ARG A 941 16.15 17.69 5.03
CA ARG A 941 16.03 19.16 5.11
C ARG A 941 14.76 19.68 4.46
N ASN A 942 14.37 19.11 3.32
CA ASN A 942 13.11 19.43 2.65
C ASN A 942 11.91 19.04 3.54
N ALA A 943 11.91 17.83 4.09
CA ALA A 943 10.88 17.32 5.00
C ALA A 943 10.67 18.24 6.21
N VAL A 944 11.77 18.66 6.85
CA VAL A 944 11.73 19.56 8.01
C VAL A 944 11.04 20.88 7.65
N MET A 945 11.39 21.46 6.50
CA MET A 945 10.76 22.70 6.02
C MET A 945 9.30 22.49 5.64
N LEU A 946 8.97 21.42 4.92
CA LEU A 946 7.60 21.09 4.52
C LEU A 946 6.68 20.88 5.73
N VAL A 947 7.12 20.08 6.70
CA VAL A 947 6.38 19.74 7.92
C VAL A 947 6.22 20.95 8.82
N ARG A 948 7.31 21.67 9.11
CA ARG A 948 7.30 22.72 10.16
C ARG A 948 6.99 24.11 9.63
N GLY A 949 7.14 24.34 8.33
CA GLY A 949 7.12 25.68 7.73
C GLY A 949 8.34 26.52 8.10
N ARG A 950 9.39 25.91 8.68
CA ARG A 950 10.65 26.56 9.06
C ARG A 950 11.84 25.66 8.72
N ALA A 951 12.89 26.27 8.18
CA ALA A 951 14.10 25.57 7.80
C ALA A 951 14.79 24.95 9.03
N GLY A 952 15.47 23.83 8.81
CA GLY A 952 16.28 23.18 9.84
C GLY A 952 17.17 22.10 9.24
N ASP A 953 18.34 21.93 9.86
CA ASP A 953 19.35 20.96 9.40
C ASP A 953 19.39 19.69 10.28
N THR A 954 18.46 19.53 11.22
CA THR A 954 18.36 18.38 12.13
C THR A 954 16.91 17.89 12.21
N PHE A 955 16.75 16.59 12.48
CA PHE A 955 15.44 15.98 12.74
C PHE A 955 14.69 16.69 13.88
N PRO A 956 13.35 16.81 13.81
CA PRO A 956 12.57 17.43 14.88
C PRO A 956 12.64 16.62 16.18
N THR A 957 12.64 17.31 17.33
CA THR A 957 12.57 16.67 18.65
C THR A 957 11.13 16.43 19.12
N VAL A 958 10.16 17.13 18.55
CA VAL A 958 8.74 16.97 18.87
C VAL A 958 8.22 15.70 18.21
N PRO A 959 7.66 14.72 18.96
CA PRO A 959 7.28 13.41 18.41
C PRO A 959 6.35 13.48 17.19
N ARG A 960 5.35 14.38 17.21
CA ARG A 960 4.43 14.58 16.08
C ARG A 960 5.13 15.12 14.82
N GLU A 961 6.02 16.11 14.99
CA GLU A 961 6.81 16.65 13.87
C GLU A 961 7.77 15.58 13.32
N LEU A 962 8.38 14.77 14.19
CA LEU A 962 9.28 13.69 13.81
C LEU A 962 8.54 12.57 13.04
N ALA A 963 7.36 12.17 13.51
CA ALA A 963 6.52 11.19 12.83
C ALA A 963 6.08 11.70 11.44
N ALA A 964 5.71 12.97 11.32
CA ALA A 964 5.37 13.60 10.05
C ALA A 964 6.55 13.61 9.06
N VAL A 965 7.77 13.93 9.53
CA VAL A 965 9.00 13.80 8.72
C VAL A 965 9.22 12.34 8.29
N GLY A 966 9.01 11.38 9.19
CA GLY A 966 9.06 9.95 8.86
C GLY A 966 8.10 9.57 7.75
N ARG A 967 6.84 10.02 7.83
CA ARG A 967 5.83 9.75 6.80
C ARG A 967 6.22 10.30 5.43
N TYR A 968 6.74 11.53 5.37
CA TYR A 968 7.24 12.10 4.11
C TYR A 968 8.44 11.31 3.55
N LEU A 969 9.32 10.80 4.43
CA LEU A 969 10.48 9.99 4.01
C LEU A 969 10.12 8.53 3.66
N GLY A 970 8.84 8.15 3.72
CA GLY A 970 8.35 6.81 3.37
C GLY A 970 8.23 5.83 4.54
N TYR A 971 8.43 6.29 5.78
CA TYR A 971 8.30 5.46 6.99
C TYR A 971 6.86 5.46 7.50
N GLY A 972 6.34 4.28 7.86
CA GLY A 972 5.00 4.11 8.42
C GLY A 972 4.81 4.78 9.80
N PRO A 973 3.57 4.92 10.29
CA PRO A 973 3.30 5.36 11.66
C PRO A 973 4.03 4.47 12.67
N GLY A 974 4.61 5.06 13.72
CA GLY A 974 5.38 4.32 14.73
C GLY A 974 6.83 3.95 14.33
N HIS A 975 7.22 4.11 13.07
CA HIS A 975 8.54 3.74 12.56
C HIS A 975 9.54 4.90 12.50
N ALA A 976 9.31 5.98 13.25
CA ALA A 976 10.23 7.10 13.33
C ALA A 976 11.61 6.70 13.89
N GLY A 977 11.68 5.68 14.75
CA GLY A 977 12.95 5.12 15.23
C GLY A 977 13.76 4.48 14.11
N ASP A 978 13.12 3.67 13.27
CA ASP A 978 13.76 2.99 12.14
C ASP A 978 14.35 3.99 11.14
N MET A 979 13.64 5.11 10.90
CA MET A 979 14.14 6.23 10.09
C MET A 979 15.42 6.82 10.63
N LEU A 980 15.47 7.12 11.93
CA LEU A 980 16.65 7.70 12.56
C LEU A 980 17.84 6.73 12.50
N ASP A 981 17.58 5.43 12.67
CA ASP A 981 18.63 4.41 12.59
C ASP A 981 19.10 4.17 11.16
N ALA A 982 18.21 4.22 10.18
CA ALA A 982 18.58 4.20 8.76
C ALA A 982 19.48 5.39 8.41
N TYR A 983 19.08 6.60 8.77
CA TYR A 983 19.90 7.80 8.57
C TYR A 983 21.29 7.66 9.21
N ARG A 984 21.36 7.21 10.47
CA ARG A 984 22.65 7.00 11.17
C ARG A 984 23.53 5.95 10.48
N ARG A 985 22.94 4.89 9.91
CA ARG A 985 23.70 3.86 9.17
C ARG A 985 24.24 4.42 7.87
N THR A 986 23.40 5.07 7.05
CA THR A 986 23.80 5.68 5.78
C THR A 986 24.86 6.74 6.00
N ALA A 987 24.66 7.65 6.96
CA ALA A 987 25.65 8.68 7.31
C ALA A 987 26.99 8.06 7.80
N ARG A 988 26.97 6.98 8.59
CA ARG A 988 28.21 6.33 9.04
C ARG A 988 28.99 5.71 7.89
N ARG A 989 28.31 5.08 6.93
CA ARG A 989 28.96 4.51 5.73
C ARG A 989 29.59 5.61 4.88
N ALA A 990 28.81 6.64 4.56
CA ALA A 990 29.31 7.80 3.82
C ALA A 990 30.51 8.45 4.54
N ARG A 991 30.47 8.56 5.87
CA ARG A 991 31.62 9.07 6.62
C ARG A 991 32.86 8.19 6.45
N GLY A 992 32.73 6.86 6.51
CA GLY A 992 33.85 5.95 6.29
C GLY A 992 34.51 6.17 4.93
N ILE A 993 33.69 6.32 3.88
CA ILE A 993 34.15 6.61 2.52
C ILE A 993 34.84 7.98 2.45
N VAL A 994 34.31 8.99 3.12
CA VAL A 994 34.92 10.34 3.18
C VAL A 994 36.27 10.31 3.89
N GLU A 995 36.43 9.53 4.97
CA GLU A 995 37.73 9.35 5.63
C GLU A 995 38.78 8.76 4.67
N GLU A 996 38.38 7.80 3.83
CA GLU A 996 39.25 7.20 2.83
C GLU A 996 39.54 8.14 1.66
N LEU A 997 38.51 8.58 0.94
CA LEU A 997 38.65 9.32 -0.31
C LEU A 997 39.03 10.79 -0.10
N PHE A 998 38.46 11.44 0.91
CA PHE A 998 38.73 12.86 1.16
C PHE A 998 39.93 13.06 2.08
N TYR A 999 40.06 12.34 3.20
CA TYR A 999 41.18 12.53 4.14
C TYR A 999 42.42 11.65 3.86
N GLY A 1000 42.28 10.58 3.06
CA GLY A 1000 43.40 9.77 2.57
C GLY A 1000 43.64 8.45 3.30
N GLY A 1001 42.69 7.98 4.11
CA GLY A 1001 42.82 6.76 4.93
C GLY A 1001 43.86 6.92 6.06
N MET A 1002 43.58 6.36 7.24
CA MET A 1002 44.62 6.14 8.26
C MET A 1002 45.28 4.79 8.05
#